data_AF-A0A349QQE0-F1
#
_entry.id   AF-A0A349QQE0-F1
#
_cell.length_a   1.000
_cell.length_b   1.000
_cell.length_c   1.000
_cell.angle_alpha   90.00
_cell.angle_beta   90.00
_cell.angle_gamma   90.00
#
_symmetry.space_group_name_H-M   'P 1'
#
loop_
_entity.id
_entity.type
_entity.pdbx_description
1 polymer ?
#
loop_
_entity_poly.entity_id
_entity_poly.type
_entity_poly.pdbx_seq_one_letter_code
_entity_poly.pdbx_strand_id
1 'polypeptide(L)'
;MKEKLQFCLDKISLIHSKLPKRKPHSEKYYKMIAFLNKYSLIFHFILACVLTFAIEMISRRDFLSTISFLHNHTLAYLYNAFIVFASLSIVYLFRCRAQLRVLISGLWLFLGTINGLILSNRVTPFSYTDLKCISDLFAMQNTNYFTAEEATLVVGVVVAFFVFLGFFFAKGPKYQGKRHFVLGPVAIAALLLVGLPITTQAAQGSNILATYFSNIAQGYADYGFVYGFSTSVVGRGMSKPDDYSEETVDAIETLVNSSKEQTTVSKGSEPNIICVLLESFADPYEVNFLNMSEDPIPNFHNLENNYSTGYLTVPVVGAGTANTEFEVLTGMSMQYFGTGEYPYKTILKQTDCESIASDLSKIGYDTHVVHNNTATFYSRNNAFSMMGFDTFTSKELMNITQYTPNGNWPTDDVLVQETVKALDSTKDQSDFVYTITVEGHGDYPTEKILTDPAIKVSGAATEESNNQWEYYVNMIHEVDDFIGDLITAVDRRGEDTIVVMFGDHLPTMGLSDSDMKSGDIFKTKYITWNNMGLPKEDADLTAYQLLSQITDQAGIHEGTMFNYHQTQRNSETYLNGLENLQYDLLYGKRYTYGGEDLYPATDLQMDVEDVTISNIRKNSDRNILAVYGSRFTKNAKIFVNGEKVPTNYISSALVTTSLDNIKDGDTISVNILGSKGILLRAGADEVVYEDPDVLHETETEEPTETTETTAVPNPASTWNIDMKSSETTETKSSENTETKSSENTETKSSENTEVKSSENTETKSSENTEIKSSENTETKSSETTSDTLGR
;
A
#
# COMPACT_ATOMS: atom_id res chain seq x y z
N MET A 1 -30.08 53.59 23.42
CA MET A 1 -29.66 52.17 23.59
C MET A 1 -30.69 51.35 24.38
N LYS A 2 -31.15 51.83 25.56
CA LYS A 2 -32.25 51.20 26.32
C LYS A 2 -33.55 51.02 25.53
N GLU A 3 -33.97 52.01 24.74
CA GLU A 3 -35.20 51.90 23.93
C GLU A 3 -35.10 50.88 22.79
N LYS A 4 -33.93 50.78 22.12
CA LYS A 4 -33.68 49.75 21.10
C LYS A 4 -33.63 48.35 21.71
N LEU A 5 -33.09 48.22 22.93
CA LEU A 5 -33.09 46.97 23.69
C LEU A 5 -34.51 46.56 24.10
N GLN A 6 -35.32 47.52 24.56
CA GLN A 6 -36.71 47.29 24.93
C GLN A 6 -37.56 46.88 23.72
N PHE A 7 -37.39 47.54 22.58
CA PHE A 7 -38.06 47.17 21.32
C PHE A 7 -37.71 45.75 20.85
N CYS A 8 -36.45 45.33 20.99
CA CYS A 8 -36.04 43.96 20.70
C CYS A 8 -36.64 42.96 21.71
N LEU A 9 -36.66 43.28 23.00
CA LEU A 9 -37.27 42.44 24.04
C LEU A 9 -38.79 42.29 23.83
N ASP A 10 -39.47 43.35 23.42
CA ASP A 10 -40.90 43.35 23.15
C ASP A 10 -41.23 42.55 21.87
N LYS A 11 -40.39 42.62 20.83
CA LYS A 11 -40.51 41.74 19.65
C LYS A 11 -40.24 40.27 19.98
N ILE A 12 -39.26 39.97 20.83
CA ILE A 12 -38.97 38.60 21.29
C ILE A 12 -40.13 38.05 22.12
N SER A 13 -40.71 38.89 22.99
CA SER A 13 -41.93 38.60 23.77
C SER A 13 -43.13 38.30 22.87
N LEU A 14 -43.33 39.10 21.82
CA LEU A 14 -44.41 38.93 20.84
C LEU A 14 -44.24 37.66 19.98
N ILE A 15 -42.99 37.27 19.68
CA ILE A 15 -42.70 35.99 19.01
C ILE A 15 -42.95 34.82 19.97
N HIS A 16 -42.54 34.95 21.24
CA HIS A 16 -42.80 33.96 22.28
C HIS A 16 -44.29 33.74 22.55
N SER A 17 -45.11 34.78 22.44
CA SER A 17 -46.57 34.69 22.64
C SER A 17 -47.31 34.08 21.46
N LYS A 18 -46.74 34.14 20.24
CA LYS A 18 -47.26 33.49 19.03
C LYS A 18 -46.78 32.05 18.84
N LEU A 19 -45.76 31.61 19.57
CA LEU A 19 -45.36 30.21 19.60
C LEU A 19 -46.44 29.40 20.31
N PRO A 20 -46.92 28.27 19.75
CA PRO A 20 -47.90 27.43 20.41
C PRO A 20 -47.36 27.00 21.78
N LYS A 21 -48.05 27.37 22.86
CA LYS A 21 -47.74 26.90 24.22
C LYS A 21 -47.71 25.37 24.16
N ARG A 22 -46.58 24.75 24.53
CA ARG A 22 -46.47 23.28 24.60
C ARG A 22 -47.60 22.77 25.47
N LYS A 23 -48.58 22.07 24.87
CA LYS A 23 -49.65 21.43 25.62
C LYS A 23 -49.00 20.49 26.65
N PRO A 24 -49.40 20.53 27.93
CA PRO A 24 -48.90 19.58 28.91
C PRO A 24 -49.23 18.17 28.41
N HIS A 25 -48.25 17.28 28.48
CA HIS A 25 -48.45 15.88 28.11
C HIS A 25 -49.32 15.18 29.17
N SER A 26 -49.82 13.97 28.87
CA SER A 26 -50.63 13.21 29.83
C SER A 26 -49.85 12.85 31.10
N GLU A 27 -50.55 12.63 32.21
CA GLU A 27 -49.92 12.19 33.47
C GLU A 27 -49.14 10.86 33.28
N LYS A 28 -49.69 9.95 32.46
CA LYS A 28 -49.04 8.69 32.07
C LYS A 28 -47.68 8.95 31.40
N TYR A 29 -47.59 9.96 30.53
CA TYR A 29 -46.33 10.36 29.90
C TYR A 29 -45.30 10.82 30.95
N TYR A 30 -45.67 11.69 31.89
CA TYR A 30 -44.73 12.17 32.91
C TYR A 30 -44.29 11.05 33.86
N LYS A 31 -45.18 10.13 34.25
CA LYS A 31 -44.82 8.94 35.04
C LYS A 31 -43.83 8.03 34.31
N MET A 32 -44.06 7.79 33.02
CA MET A 32 -43.15 7.02 32.17
C MET A 32 -41.77 7.68 32.07
N ILE A 33 -41.71 8.99 31.82
CA ILE A 33 -40.44 9.73 31.76
C ILE A 33 -39.71 9.71 33.10
N ALA A 34 -40.42 9.82 34.22
CA ALA A 34 -39.82 9.70 35.55
C ALA A 34 -39.23 8.30 35.79
N PHE A 35 -39.94 7.24 35.38
CA PHE A 35 -39.47 5.86 35.44
C PHE A 35 -38.20 5.63 34.59
N LEU A 36 -38.23 6.06 33.32
CA LEU A 36 -37.08 5.95 32.41
C LEU A 36 -35.86 6.73 32.92
N ASN A 37 -36.06 7.89 33.55
CA ASN A 37 -34.97 8.64 34.15
C ASN A 37 -34.39 7.95 35.40
N LYS A 38 -35.25 7.36 36.24
CA LYS A 38 -34.84 6.64 37.46
C LYS A 38 -33.95 5.45 37.15
N TYR A 39 -34.32 4.64 36.15
CA TYR A 39 -33.55 3.47 35.73
C TYR A 39 -32.71 3.74 34.48
N SER A 40 -32.32 5.00 34.26
CA SER A 40 -31.72 5.41 32.99
C SER A 40 -30.41 4.67 32.67
N LEU A 41 -29.60 4.33 33.67
CA LEU A 41 -28.35 3.57 33.47
C LEU A 41 -28.61 2.14 32.96
N ILE A 42 -29.65 1.46 33.48
CA ILE A 42 -30.05 0.13 33.02
C ILE A 42 -30.48 0.21 31.56
N PHE A 43 -31.32 1.18 31.21
CA PHE A 43 -31.73 1.39 29.82
C PHE A 43 -30.56 1.83 28.92
N HIS A 44 -29.53 2.49 29.43
CA HIS A 44 -28.31 2.77 28.65
C HIS A 44 -27.53 1.51 28.35
N PHE A 45 -27.38 0.62 29.33
CA PHE A 45 -26.68 -0.62 29.12
C PHE A 45 -27.43 -1.52 28.14
N ILE A 46 -28.77 -1.61 28.26
CA ILE A 46 -29.61 -2.31 27.27
C ILE A 46 -29.45 -1.69 25.88
N LEU A 47 -29.49 -0.35 25.77
CA LEU A 47 -29.27 0.33 24.50
C LEU A 47 -27.88 0.02 23.92
N ALA A 48 -26.84 0.01 24.77
CA ALA A 48 -25.49 -0.32 24.35
C ALA A 48 -25.36 -1.76 23.84
N CYS A 49 -26.04 -2.71 24.49
CA CYS A 49 -26.14 -4.09 24.00
C CYS A 49 -26.84 -4.13 22.63
N VAL A 50 -28.01 -3.50 22.49
CA VAL A 50 -28.76 -3.47 21.22
C VAL A 50 -27.95 -2.84 20.10
N LEU A 51 -27.21 -1.76 20.37
CA LEU A 51 -26.32 -1.13 19.40
C LEU A 51 -25.16 -2.04 19.01
N THR A 52 -24.53 -2.69 19.99
CA THR A 52 -23.44 -3.65 19.74
C THR A 52 -23.93 -4.80 18.87
N PHE A 53 -25.09 -5.37 19.18
CA PHE A 53 -25.71 -6.40 18.36
C PHE A 53 -25.96 -5.94 16.91
N ALA A 54 -26.51 -4.74 16.73
CA ALA A 54 -26.75 -4.19 15.39
C ALA A 54 -25.43 -3.96 14.61
N ILE A 55 -24.39 -3.48 15.27
CA ILE A 55 -23.05 -3.26 14.68
C ILE A 55 -22.41 -4.58 14.25
N GLU A 56 -22.48 -5.61 15.10
CA GLU A 56 -21.97 -6.94 14.79
C GLU A 56 -22.76 -7.58 13.65
N MET A 57 -24.08 -7.43 13.62
CA MET A 57 -24.93 -7.91 12.52
C MET A 57 -24.56 -7.27 11.19
N ILE A 58 -24.27 -5.96 11.18
CA ILE A 58 -23.82 -5.27 9.97
C ILE A 58 -22.41 -5.74 9.57
N SER A 59 -21.50 -5.84 10.53
CA SER A 59 -20.10 -6.24 10.28
C SER A 59 -19.98 -7.67 9.75
N ARG A 60 -20.76 -8.60 10.32
CA ARG A 60 -20.76 -10.02 9.96
C ARG A 60 -21.63 -10.33 8.76
N ARG A 61 -22.50 -9.40 8.35
CA ARG A 61 -23.46 -9.53 7.24
C ARG A 61 -24.44 -10.71 7.39
N ASP A 62 -24.47 -11.34 8.56
CA ASP A 62 -25.29 -12.51 8.85
C ASP A 62 -25.80 -12.50 10.30
N PHE A 63 -27.10 -12.75 10.44
CA PHE A 63 -27.78 -12.75 11.73
C PHE A 63 -27.37 -13.96 12.58
N LEU A 64 -27.25 -15.14 11.98
CA LEU A 64 -26.93 -16.38 12.72
C LEU A 64 -25.50 -16.34 13.25
N SER A 65 -24.56 -15.87 12.45
CA SER A 65 -23.16 -15.63 12.83
C SER A 65 -23.04 -14.64 13.99
N THR A 66 -23.93 -13.64 14.04
CA THR A 66 -23.99 -12.68 15.15
C THR A 66 -24.50 -13.32 16.45
N ILE A 67 -25.48 -14.20 16.35
CA ILE A 67 -25.97 -14.98 17.50
C ILE A 67 -24.88 -15.97 17.98
N SER A 68 -24.16 -16.59 17.04
CA SER A 68 -23.01 -17.47 17.34
C SER A 68 -21.93 -16.70 18.11
N PHE A 69 -21.55 -15.50 17.65
CA PHE A 69 -20.61 -14.63 18.35
C PHE A 69 -21.10 -14.26 19.76
N LEU A 70 -22.37 -13.86 19.89
CA LEU A 70 -22.96 -13.56 21.20
C LEU A 70 -22.88 -14.74 22.17
N HIS A 71 -23.05 -15.97 21.67
CA HIS A 71 -23.00 -17.19 22.47
C HIS A 71 -21.57 -17.63 22.80
N ASN A 72 -20.70 -17.72 21.80
CA ASN A 72 -19.34 -18.24 21.95
C ASN A 72 -18.38 -17.23 22.58
N HIS A 73 -18.62 -15.93 22.38
CA HIS A 73 -17.78 -14.83 22.86
C HIS A 73 -18.59 -13.85 23.73
N THR A 74 -19.48 -14.35 24.59
CA THR A 74 -20.39 -13.51 25.41
C THR A 74 -19.67 -12.41 26.19
N LEU A 75 -18.52 -12.71 26.81
CA LEU A 75 -17.77 -11.73 27.59
C LEU A 75 -17.15 -10.63 26.71
N ALA A 76 -16.62 -10.99 25.53
CA ALA A 76 -16.15 -10.01 24.56
C ALA A 76 -17.30 -9.12 24.06
N TYR A 77 -18.46 -9.71 23.74
CA TYR A 77 -19.66 -8.95 23.37
C TYR A 77 -20.09 -7.97 24.48
N LEU A 78 -20.14 -8.41 25.74
CA LEU A 78 -20.50 -7.55 26.87
C LEU A 78 -19.48 -6.44 27.08
N TYR A 79 -18.21 -6.70 26.80
CA TYR A 79 -17.16 -5.70 26.86
C TYR A 79 -17.28 -4.66 25.73
N ASN A 80 -17.63 -5.06 24.51
CA ASN A 80 -17.98 -4.13 23.42
C ASN A 80 -19.17 -3.25 23.83
N ALA A 81 -20.22 -3.85 24.41
CA ALA A 81 -21.35 -3.10 24.95
C ALA A 81 -20.95 -2.18 26.11
N PHE A 82 -19.94 -2.54 26.91
CA PHE A 82 -19.40 -1.69 27.96
C PHE A 82 -18.68 -0.45 27.40
N ILE A 83 -17.92 -0.59 26.31
CA ILE A 83 -17.31 0.56 25.60
C ILE A 83 -18.40 1.51 25.08
N VAL A 84 -19.43 0.98 24.41
CA VAL A 84 -20.58 1.77 23.92
C VAL A 84 -21.32 2.43 25.08
N PHE A 85 -21.51 1.73 26.20
CA PHE A 85 -22.13 2.26 27.40
C PHE A 85 -21.31 3.41 28.00
N ALA A 86 -19.99 3.25 28.08
CA ALA A 86 -19.08 4.26 28.61
C ALA A 86 -19.13 5.53 27.75
N SER A 87 -19.14 5.42 26.41
CA SER A 87 -19.28 6.59 25.54
C SER A 87 -20.65 7.25 25.67
N LEU A 88 -21.74 6.48 25.77
CA LEU A 88 -23.09 6.98 26.01
C LEU A 88 -23.24 7.67 27.37
N SER A 89 -22.39 7.39 28.35
CA SER A 89 -22.46 8.03 29.67
C SER A 89 -22.19 9.55 29.62
N ILE A 90 -21.47 10.02 28.60
CA ILE A 90 -21.16 11.45 28.38
C ILE A 90 -22.43 12.31 28.30
N VAL A 91 -23.55 11.74 27.85
CA VAL A 91 -24.82 12.48 27.72
C VAL A 91 -25.32 13.03 29.07
N TYR A 92 -24.94 12.41 30.20
CA TYR A 92 -25.36 12.85 31.53
C TYR A 92 -24.77 14.21 31.93
N LEU A 93 -23.69 14.64 31.25
CA LEU A 93 -23.12 15.99 31.36
C LEU A 93 -24.03 17.07 30.79
N PHE A 94 -24.98 16.75 29.93
CA PHE A 94 -25.76 17.78 29.23
C PHE A 94 -27.25 17.70 29.55
N ARG A 95 -27.97 18.79 29.24
CA ARG A 95 -29.45 18.80 29.29
C ARG A 95 -30.07 18.18 28.03
N CYS A 96 -29.38 18.23 26.89
CA CYS A 96 -29.81 17.66 25.62
C CYS A 96 -29.47 16.17 25.53
N ARG A 97 -29.87 15.38 26.53
CA ARG A 97 -29.46 13.99 26.68
C ARG A 97 -29.94 13.10 25.53
N ALA A 98 -31.18 13.30 25.08
CA ALA A 98 -31.75 12.49 24.00
C ALA A 98 -31.03 12.73 22.67
N GLN A 99 -30.69 13.98 22.39
CA GLN A 99 -29.98 14.39 21.18
C GLN A 99 -28.58 13.80 21.14
N LEU A 100 -27.84 13.88 22.25
CA LEU A 100 -26.50 13.30 22.33
C LEU A 100 -26.51 11.78 22.27
N ARG A 101 -27.54 11.10 22.80
CA ARG A 101 -27.69 9.64 22.61
C ARG A 101 -27.82 9.30 21.13
N VAL A 102 -28.71 9.98 20.41
CA VAL A 102 -28.89 9.76 18.97
C VAL A 102 -27.59 10.03 18.20
N LEU A 103 -26.86 11.10 18.56
CA LEU A 103 -25.57 11.41 17.94
C LEU A 103 -24.54 10.29 18.18
N ILE A 104 -24.33 9.87 19.43
CA ILE A 104 -23.33 8.84 19.78
C ILE A 104 -23.71 7.47 19.22
N SER A 105 -25.00 7.09 19.31
CA SER A 105 -25.51 5.86 18.69
C SER A 105 -25.37 5.89 17.17
N GLY A 106 -25.67 7.02 16.54
CA GLY A 106 -25.50 7.20 15.10
C GLY A 106 -24.04 7.09 14.67
N LEU A 107 -23.10 7.64 15.44
CA LEU A 107 -21.67 7.51 15.18
C LEU A 107 -21.21 6.04 15.23
N TRP A 108 -21.58 5.30 16.27
CA TRP A 108 -21.21 3.88 16.38
C TRP A 108 -21.81 3.02 15.26
N LEU A 109 -23.09 3.26 14.92
CA LEU A 109 -23.73 2.57 13.79
C LEU A 109 -23.06 2.94 12.46
N PHE A 110 -22.71 4.21 12.27
CA PHE A 110 -22.01 4.66 11.06
C PHE A 110 -20.64 3.99 10.91
N LEU A 111 -19.85 3.91 11.98
CA LEU A 111 -18.57 3.21 11.97
C LEU A 111 -18.75 1.71 11.70
N GLY A 112 -19.75 1.06 12.31
CA GLY A 112 -20.09 -0.34 12.04
C GLY A 112 -20.56 -0.58 10.61
N THR A 113 -21.30 0.35 10.01
CA THR A 113 -21.70 0.31 8.60
C THR A 113 -20.51 0.45 7.67
N ILE A 114 -19.59 1.39 7.94
CA ILE A 114 -18.34 1.49 7.18
C ILE A 114 -17.59 0.16 7.22
N ASN A 115 -17.46 -0.43 8.41
CA ASN A 115 -16.80 -1.72 8.57
C ASN A 115 -17.46 -2.83 7.75
N GLY A 116 -18.80 -2.97 7.81
CA GLY A 116 -19.52 -3.97 7.01
C GLY A 116 -19.37 -3.77 5.50
N LEU A 117 -19.30 -2.52 5.03
CA LEU A 117 -19.06 -2.21 3.61
C LEU A 117 -17.63 -2.52 3.19
N ILE A 118 -16.64 -2.20 4.04
CA ILE A 118 -15.24 -2.53 3.83
C ILE A 118 -15.04 -4.05 3.79
N LEU A 119 -15.60 -4.78 4.77
CA LEU A 119 -15.54 -6.24 4.82
C LEU A 119 -16.28 -6.94 3.66
N SER A 120 -17.08 -6.18 2.90
CA SER A 120 -17.67 -6.69 1.66
C SER A 120 -16.72 -6.71 0.47
N ASN A 121 -15.62 -5.97 0.55
CA ASN A 121 -14.68 -5.76 -0.56
C ASN A 121 -13.22 -6.10 -0.19
N ARG A 122 -12.90 -6.29 1.10
CA ARG A 122 -11.58 -6.71 1.59
C ARG A 122 -11.71 -7.53 2.88
N VAL A 123 -10.71 -8.36 3.19
CA VAL A 123 -10.73 -9.23 4.38
C VAL A 123 -10.43 -8.49 5.68
N THR A 124 -9.59 -7.47 5.65
CA THR A 124 -9.20 -6.72 6.86
C THR A 124 -10.29 -5.72 7.29
N PRO A 125 -10.70 -5.72 8.57
CA PRO A 125 -11.69 -4.80 9.13
C PRO A 125 -11.27 -3.33 9.09
N PHE A 126 -12.25 -2.45 9.22
CA PHE A 126 -12.04 -1.01 9.35
C PHE A 126 -11.35 -0.67 10.68
N SER A 127 -10.24 0.06 10.56
CA SER A 127 -9.38 0.50 11.65
C SER A 127 -9.17 2.02 11.60
N TYR A 128 -8.53 2.57 12.64
CA TYR A 128 -8.11 3.97 12.64
C TYR A 128 -7.15 4.29 11.48
N THR A 129 -6.29 3.35 11.09
CA THR A 129 -5.30 3.58 10.04
C THR A 129 -5.97 3.75 8.67
N ASP A 130 -7.13 3.13 8.45
CA ASP A 130 -7.93 3.34 7.24
C ASP A 130 -8.45 4.77 7.10
N LEU A 131 -8.74 5.46 8.22
CA LEU A 131 -9.08 6.89 8.18
C LEU A 131 -7.90 7.74 7.68
N LYS A 132 -6.67 7.33 7.98
CA LYS A 132 -5.46 7.98 7.48
C LYS A 132 -5.16 7.60 6.02
N CYS A 133 -5.53 6.39 5.60
CA CYS A 133 -5.31 5.89 4.24
C CYS A 133 -6.47 6.19 3.29
N ILE A 134 -7.54 6.86 3.74
CA ILE A 134 -8.73 7.15 2.93
C ILE A 134 -8.39 7.93 1.65
N SER A 135 -7.35 8.77 1.71
CA SER A 135 -6.85 9.53 0.58
C SER A 135 -6.25 8.66 -0.53
N ASP A 136 -5.72 7.50 -0.16
CA ASP A 136 -5.10 6.53 -1.06
C ASP A 136 -6.17 5.60 -1.63
N LEU A 137 -7.17 5.25 -0.81
CA LEU A 137 -8.36 4.53 -1.23
C LEU A 137 -9.09 5.26 -2.37
N PHE A 138 -9.19 6.60 -2.29
CA PHE A 138 -9.76 7.41 -3.37
C PHE A 138 -8.81 7.65 -4.55
N ALA A 139 -7.52 7.37 -4.42
CA ALA A 139 -6.54 7.53 -5.49
C ALA A 139 -6.44 6.27 -6.38
N MET A 140 -6.93 5.12 -5.91
CA MET A 140 -7.02 3.90 -6.71
C MET A 140 -8.07 4.08 -7.81
N GLN A 141 -7.62 4.01 -9.07
CA GLN A 141 -8.47 4.28 -10.23
C GLN A 141 -9.52 3.20 -10.51
N ASN A 142 -9.40 2.01 -9.90
CA ASN A 142 -10.23 0.84 -10.19
C ASN A 142 -10.97 0.26 -8.97
N THR A 143 -10.89 0.86 -7.78
CA THR A 143 -11.68 0.38 -6.64
C THR A 143 -13.06 1.02 -6.67
N ASN A 144 -14.00 0.40 -7.40
CA ASN A 144 -15.41 0.77 -7.35
C ASN A 144 -16.04 0.33 -6.01
N TYR A 145 -15.57 0.87 -4.87
CA TYR A 145 -16.20 0.66 -3.57
C TYR A 145 -17.64 1.17 -3.55
N PHE A 146 -17.90 2.23 -4.34
CA PHE A 146 -19.22 2.79 -4.57
C PHE A 146 -19.31 3.29 -6.01
N THR A 147 -20.44 3.04 -6.66
CA THR A 147 -20.85 3.80 -7.83
C THR A 147 -21.06 5.27 -7.46
N ALA A 148 -20.96 6.18 -8.44
CA ALA A 148 -21.21 7.61 -8.21
C ALA A 148 -22.61 7.87 -7.61
N GLU A 149 -23.58 7.01 -7.94
CA GLU A 149 -24.94 7.06 -7.40
C GLU A 149 -24.99 6.66 -5.92
N GLU A 150 -24.33 5.56 -5.54
CA GLU A 150 -24.22 5.11 -4.14
C GLU A 150 -23.47 6.14 -3.28
N ALA A 151 -22.36 6.69 -3.79
CA ALA A 151 -21.62 7.75 -3.10
C ALA A 151 -22.49 8.98 -2.86
N THR A 152 -23.27 9.41 -3.86
CA THR A 152 -24.19 10.54 -3.75
C THR A 152 -25.30 10.26 -2.73
N LEU A 153 -25.84 9.04 -2.71
CA LEU A 153 -26.85 8.62 -1.75
C LEU A 153 -26.30 8.62 -0.31
N VAL A 154 -25.09 8.09 -0.10
CA VAL A 154 -24.41 8.11 1.21
C VAL A 154 -24.22 9.55 1.70
N VAL A 155 -23.73 10.45 0.85
CA VAL A 155 -23.59 11.88 1.19
C VAL A 155 -24.95 12.49 1.54
N GLY A 156 -26.00 12.18 0.76
CA GLY A 156 -27.37 12.64 1.01
C GLY A 156 -27.89 12.18 2.38
N VAL A 157 -27.69 10.92 2.75
CA VAL A 157 -28.08 10.36 4.06
C VAL A 157 -27.32 11.03 5.20
N VAL A 158 -26.01 11.24 5.05
CA VAL A 158 -25.17 11.92 6.05
C VAL A 158 -25.65 13.36 6.26
N VAL A 159 -25.90 14.10 5.18
CA VAL A 159 -26.42 15.48 5.26
C VAL A 159 -27.80 15.50 5.92
N ALA A 160 -28.71 14.60 5.54
CA ALA A 160 -30.04 14.50 6.13
C ALA A 160 -29.97 14.19 7.64
N PHE A 161 -29.07 13.32 8.07
CA PHE A 161 -28.83 13.00 9.47
C PHE A 161 -28.37 14.24 10.26
N PHE A 162 -27.43 15.03 9.75
CA PHE A 162 -26.97 16.25 10.41
C PHE A 162 -28.03 17.36 10.42
N VAL A 163 -28.84 17.51 9.36
CA VAL A 163 -29.99 18.43 9.34
C VAL A 163 -31.02 18.02 10.38
N PHE A 164 -31.36 16.73 10.47
CA PHE A 164 -32.24 16.18 11.49
C PHE A 164 -31.68 16.44 12.89
N LEU A 165 -30.38 16.19 13.13
CA LEU A 165 -29.73 16.50 14.39
C LEU A 165 -29.83 17.99 14.73
N GLY A 166 -29.54 18.89 13.78
CA GLY A 166 -29.67 20.34 13.99
C GLY A 166 -31.08 20.74 14.43
N PHE A 167 -32.10 20.22 13.75
CA PHE A 167 -33.50 20.41 14.14
C PHE A 167 -33.82 19.80 15.51
N PHE A 168 -33.30 18.61 15.79
CA PHE A 168 -33.52 17.89 17.04
C PHE A 168 -32.79 18.54 18.23
N PHE A 169 -31.64 19.17 18.03
CA PHE A 169 -30.97 20.02 19.02
C PHE A 169 -31.76 21.31 19.27
N ALA A 170 -32.32 21.92 18.22
CA ALA A 170 -33.11 23.14 18.34
C ALA A 170 -34.45 22.91 19.07
N LYS A 171 -35.19 21.85 18.70
CA LYS A 171 -36.57 21.61 19.16
C LYS A 171 -36.75 20.41 20.09
N GLY A 172 -35.74 19.58 20.27
CA GLY A 172 -35.83 18.33 21.01
C GLY A 172 -36.01 18.51 22.53
N PRO A 173 -36.21 17.40 23.25
CA PRO A 173 -36.46 17.43 24.68
C PRO A 173 -35.19 17.86 25.45
N LYS A 174 -35.39 18.63 26.53
CA LYS A 174 -34.33 18.99 27.48
C LYS A 174 -34.64 18.36 28.82
N TYR A 175 -33.65 17.75 29.45
CA TYR A 175 -33.78 17.18 30.78
C TYR A 175 -34.12 18.26 31.81
N GLN A 176 -35.21 18.06 32.54
CA GLN A 176 -35.79 19.04 33.48
C GLN A 176 -35.37 18.81 34.94
N GLY A 177 -34.70 17.69 35.25
CA GLY A 177 -34.25 17.39 36.61
C GLY A 177 -33.01 18.17 37.04
N LYS A 178 -32.66 18.07 38.34
CA LYS A 178 -31.40 18.61 38.86
C LYS A 178 -30.22 17.85 38.22
N ARG A 179 -29.22 18.60 37.75
CA ARG A 179 -27.97 18.04 37.21
C ARG A 179 -26.95 18.01 38.34
N HIS A 180 -26.22 16.91 38.48
CA HIS A 180 -25.10 16.83 39.42
C HIS A 180 -23.86 17.41 38.75
N PHE A 181 -23.60 18.70 38.99
CA PHE A 181 -22.53 19.45 38.32
C PHE A 181 -21.12 18.99 38.72
N VAL A 182 -20.96 18.27 39.83
CA VAL A 182 -19.68 17.75 40.31
C VAL A 182 -19.65 16.22 40.22
N LEU A 183 -20.57 15.54 40.90
CA LEU A 183 -20.58 14.07 40.95
C LEU A 183 -20.79 13.41 39.58
N GLY A 184 -21.56 14.04 38.67
CA GLY A 184 -21.76 13.52 37.32
C GLY A 184 -20.47 13.48 36.50
N PRO A 185 -19.77 14.63 36.31
CA PRO A 185 -18.46 14.65 35.69
C PRO A 185 -17.44 13.73 36.36
N VAL A 186 -17.36 13.71 37.69
CA VAL A 186 -16.42 12.84 38.42
C VAL A 186 -16.71 11.36 38.17
N ALA A 187 -17.98 10.93 38.19
CA ALA A 187 -18.34 9.54 37.92
C ALA A 187 -18.04 9.13 36.47
N ILE A 188 -18.25 10.02 35.50
CA ILE A 188 -17.94 9.76 34.09
C ILE A 188 -16.43 9.73 33.87
N ALA A 189 -15.69 10.67 34.49
CA ALA A 189 -14.23 10.66 34.45
C ALA A 189 -13.67 9.38 35.10
N ALA A 190 -14.20 8.96 36.25
CA ALA A 190 -13.83 7.70 36.89
C ALA A 190 -14.16 6.50 35.99
N LEU A 191 -15.32 6.49 35.31
CA LEU A 191 -15.67 5.42 34.37
C LEU A 191 -14.72 5.37 33.17
N LEU A 192 -14.39 6.51 32.57
CA LEU A 192 -13.56 6.58 31.35
C LEU A 192 -12.06 6.42 31.61
N LEU A 193 -11.54 7.01 32.69
CA LEU A 193 -10.09 7.06 32.98
C LEU A 193 -9.62 5.95 33.90
N VAL A 194 -10.53 5.31 34.66
CA VAL A 194 -10.18 4.26 35.62
C VAL A 194 -10.96 2.99 35.34
N GLY A 195 -12.29 3.07 35.26
CA GLY A 195 -13.16 1.91 35.06
C GLY A 195 -12.88 1.18 33.75
N LEU A 196 -12.79 1.92 32.65
CA LEU A 196 -12.53 1.35 31.33
C LEU A 196 -11.13 0.72 31.26
N PRO A 197 -10.02 1.43 31.56
CA PRO A 197 -8.67 0.83 31.55
C PRO A 197 -8.49 -0.39 32.46
N ILE A 198 -9.00 -0.33 33.70
CA ILE A 198 -8.90 -1.48 34.62
C ILE A 198 -9.69 -2.68 34.09
N THR A 199 -10.88 -2.45 33.52
CA THR A 199 -11.67 -3.54 32.94
C THR A 199 -10.99 -4.09 31.68
N THR A 200 -10.36 -3.23 30.86
CA THR A 200 -9.55 -3.65 29.70
C THR A 200 -8.41 -4.56 30.15
N GLN A 201 -7.59 -4.11 31.11
CA GLN A 201 -6.47 -4.87 31.62
C GLN A 201 -6.91 -6.20 32.24
N ALA A 202 -8.02 -6.21 32.99
CA ALA A 202 -8.55 -7.44 33.57
C ALA A 202 -9.06 -8.41 32.48
N ALA A 203 -9.72 -7.91 31.44
CA ALA A 203 -10.19 -8.73 30.33
C ALA A 203 -9.03 -9.30 29.50
N GLN A 204 -7.99 -8.49 29.27
CA GLN A 204 -6.76 -8.90 28.59
C GLN A 204 -5.96 -9.93 29.41
N GLY A 205 -5.71 -9.66 30.70
CA GLY A 205 -4.99 -10.58 31.58
C GLY A 205 -5.75 -11.89 31.89
N SER A 206 -7.05 -11.97 31.55
CA SER A 206 -7.85 -13.19 31.66
C SER A 206 -8.09 -13.88 30.31
N ASN A 207 -7.40 -13.47 29.24
CA ASN A 207 -7.55 -13.99 27.87
C ASN A 207 -9.00 -13.88 27.32
N ILE A 208 -9.81 -12.95 27.81
CA ILE A 208 -11.14 -12.64 27.25
C ILE A 208 -10.98 -11.79 25.98
N LEU A 209 -9.95 -10.95 25.94
CA LEU A 209 -9.58 -10.09 24.83
C LEU A 209 -8.09 -10.24 24.56
N ALA A 210 -7.67 -10.27 23.31
CA ALA A 210 -6.24 -10.16 23.00
C ALA A 210 -5.77 -8.70 23.08
N THR A 211 -4.52 -8.52 23.48
CA THR A 211 -3.78 -7.25 23.44
C THR A 211 -3.28 -6.92 22.03
N TYR A 212 -3.03 -7.95 21.23
CA TYR A 212 -2.51 -7.88 19.86
C TYR A 212 -3.27 -8.87 18.97
N PHE A 213 -3.57 -8.47 17.73
CA PHE A 213 -4.18 -9.35 16.73
C PHE A 213 -3.15 -9.63 15.64
N SER A 214 -2.58 -10.83 15.63
CA SER A 214 -1.75 -11.29 14.49
C SER A 214 -2.59 -11.29 13.22
N ASN A 215 -3.78 -11.89 13.28
CA ASN A 215 -4.79 -11.79 12.22
C ASN A 215 -5.83 -10.75 12.63
N ILE A 216 -5.79 -9.56 12.04
CA ILE A 216 -6.72 -8.48 12.37
C ILE A 216 -8.18 -8.89 12.08
N ALA A 217 -8.41 -9.60 10.98
CA ALA A 217 -9.74 -10.07 10.61
C ALA A 217 -10.29 -11.06 11.63
N GLN A 218 -9.49 -12.05 12.02
CA GLN A 218 -9.84 -12.99 13.08
C GLN A 218 -10.01 -12.30 14.43
N GLY A 219 -9.13 -11.36 14.77
CA GLY A 219 -9.22 -10.58 16.01
C GLY A 219 -10.54 -9.82 16.13
N TYR A 220 -11.03 -9.21 15.05
CA TYR A 220 -12.35 -8.57 15.06
C TYR A 220 -13.49 -9.60 15.08
N ALA A 221 -13.31 -10.76 14.43
CA ALA A 221 -14.28 -11.85 14.47
C ALA A 221 -14.44 -12.43 15.89
N ASP A 222 -13.36 -12.55 16.65
CA ASP A 222 -13.33 -13.15 17.99
C ASP A 222 -13.62 -12.13 19.11
N TYR A 223 -13.21 -10.88 18.93
CA TYR A 223 -13.30 -9.86 19.99
C TYR A 223 -14.30 -8.74 19.72
N GLY A 224 -14.89 -8.68 18.53
CA GLY A 224 -15.92 -7.70 18.15
C GLY A 224 -15.36 -6.37 17.62
N PHE A 225 -16.15 -5.72 16.76
CA PHE A 225 -15.76 -4.51 16.04
C PHE A 225 -15.49 -3.33 16.96
N VAL A 226 -16.33 -3.10 17.98
CA VAL A 226 -16.19 -1.92 18.85
C VAL A 226 -14.87 -1.96 19.60
N TYR A 227 -14.47 -3.13 20.12
CA TYR A 227 -13.18 -3.32 20.76
C TYR A 227 -12.04 -3.16 19.76
N GLY A 228 -12.05 -3.90 18.65
CA GLY A 228 -10.97 -3.85 17.66
C GLY A 228 -10.76 -2.45 17.07
N PHE A 229 -11.84 -1.74 16.74
CA PHE A 229 -11.74 -0.35 16.31
C PHE A 229 -11.19 0.54 17.42
N SER A 230 -11.68 0.38 18.66
CA SER A 230 -11.21 1.21 19.78
C SER A 230 -9.73 0.99 20.07
N THR A 231 -9.23 -0.26 20.03
CA THR A 231 -7.80 -0.57 20.24
C THR A 231 -6.95 0.06 19.13
N SER A 232 -7.38 -0.01 17.86
CA SER A 232 -6.65 0.67 16.77
C SER A 232 -6.57 2.19 16.93
N VAL A 233 -7.50 2.82 17.67
CA VAL A 233 -7.49 4.26 17.95
C VAL A 233 -6.56 4.61 19.11
N VAL A 234 -6.59 3.82 20.20
CA VAL A 234 -5.89 4.14 21.45
C VAL A 234 -4.52 3.49 21.58
N GLY A 235 -4.32 2.29 21.05
CA GLY A 235 -3.04 1.57 21.04
C GLY A 235 -2.31 1.83 19.74
N ARG A 236 -1.73 3.03 19.61
CA ARG A 236 -0.94 3.44 18.45
C ARG A 236 0.52 3.61 18.83
N GLY A 237 1.39 3.22 17.93
CA GLY A 237 2.83 3.14 18.13
C GLY A 237 3.22 2.06 19.13
N MET A 238 4.50 2.08 19.49
CA MET A 238 5.08 1.14 20.44
C MET A 238 5.00 1.69 21.87
N SER A 239 4.65 0.81 22.82
CA SER A 239 4.73 1.15 24.25
C SER A 239 6.18 1.14 24.70
N LYS A 240 6.53 2.02 25.65
CA LYS A 240 7.85 2.00 26.28
C LYS A 240 8.04 0.68 27.06
N PRO A 241 9.10 -0.10 26.80
CA PRO A 241 9.42 -1.29 27.61
C PRO A 241 9.69 -0.91 29.07
N ASP A 242 9.27 -1.77 30.01
CA ASP A 242 9.37 -1.50 31.45
C ASP A 242 10.82 -1.30 31.93
N ASP A 243 11.76 -2.02 31.30
CA ASP A 243 13.18 -2.01 31.59
C ASP A 243 14.00 -1.10 30.65
N TYR A 244 13.37 -0.31 29.78
CA TYR A 244 14.08 0.58 28.87
C TYR A 244 14.83 1.71 29.60
N SER A 245 16.15 1.59 29.60
CA SER A 245 17.14 2.54 30.09
C SER A 245 18.41 2.51 29.22
N GLU A 246 19.30 3.49 29.41
CA GLU A 246 20.61 3.53 28.74
C GLU A 246 21.43 2.29 29.10
N GLU A 247 21.42 1.89 30.38
CA GLU A 247 22.14 0.71 30.85
C GLU A 247 21.62 -0.60 30.23
N THR A 248 20.31 -0.71 29.98
CA THR A 248 19.72 -1.88 29.31
C THR A 248 20.17 -1.95 27.84
N VAL A 249 20.14 -0.82 27.12
CA VAL A 249 20.61 -0.75 25.73
C VAL A 249 22.11 -1.06 25.65
N ASP A 250 22.94 -0.45 26.50
CA ASP A 250 24.38 -0.71 26.58
C ASP A 250 24.69 -2.19 26.84
N ALA A 251 23.90 -2.86 27.68
CA ALA A 251 24.06 -4.28 27.97
C ALA A 251 23.76 -5.14 26.74
N ILE A 252 22.71 -4.80 25.98
CA ILE A 252 22.38 -5.47 24.71
C ILE A 252 23.51 -5.27 23.70
N GLU A 253 23.96 -4.03 23.49
CA GLU A 253 25.06 -3.72 22.57
C GLU A 253 26.36 -4.42 22.97
N THR A 254 26.65 -4.56 24.26
CA THR A 254 27.82 -5.28 24.74
C THR A 254 27.75 -6.76 24.36
N LEU A 255 26.58 -7.40 24.47
CA LEU A 255 26.39 -8.80 24.07
C LEU A 255 26.58 -8.97 22.56
N VAL A 256 25.95 -8.11 21.76
CA VAL A 256 26.11 -8.11 20.30
C VAL A 256 27.58 -7.91 19.92
N ASN A 257 28.23 -6.87 20.43
CA ASN A 257 29.63 -6.57 20.11
C ASN A 257 30.63 -7.65 20.56
N SER A 258 30.28 -8.46 21.56
CA SER A 258 31.14 -9.57 22.01
C SER A 258 31.11 -10.79 21.08
N SER A 259 30.11 -10.89 20.22
CA SER A 259 29.83 -12.07 19.39
C SER A 259 29.73 -11.77 17.89
N LYS A 260 29.56 -10.49 17.51
CA LYS A 260 29.49 -10.10 16.10
C LYS A 260 30.80 -10.40 15.37
N GLU A 261 30.65 -10.87 14.14
CA GLU A 261 31.77 -11.01 13.22
C GLU A 261 32.10 -9.65 12.59
N GLN A 262 33.16 -9.60 11.78
CA GLN A 262 33.53 -8.39 11.03
C GLN A 262 33.11 -8.58 9.59
N THR A 263 32.56 -7.54 8.97
CA THR A 263 32.29 -7.52 7.53
C THR A 263 33.54 -7.94 6.75
N THR A 264 33.42 -9.02 5.99
CA THR A 264 34.52 -9.68 5.28
C THR A 264 34.59 -9.29 3.80
N VAL A 265 33.49 -8.79 3.25
CA VAL A 265 33.43 -8.27 1.90
C VAL A 265 34.25 -6.97 1.81
N SER A 266 34.95 -6.74 0.70
CA SER A 266 35.87 -5.61 0.55
C SER A 266 35.47 -4.70 -0.60
N LYS A 267 35.68 -3.39 -0.47
CA LYS A 267 35.25 -2.39 -1.45
C LYS A 267 35.61 -2.75 -2.89
N GLY A 268 34.59 -2.94 -3.73
CA GLY A 268 34.70 -3.34 -5.14
C GLY A 268 34.72 -4.86 -5.36
N SER A 269 34.45 -5.65 -4.33
CA SER A 269 34.31 -7.11 -4.39
C SER A 269 33.06 -7.61 -3.67
N GLU A 270 32.24 -6.69 -3.17
CA GLU A 270 30.95 -7.05 -2.59
C GLU A 270 29.96 -7.47 -3.68
N PRO A 271 29.11 -8.48 -3.44
CA PRO A 271 28.10 -8.87 -4.41
C PRO A 271 26.97 -7.83 -4.49
N ASN A 272 26.33 -7.71 -5.64
CA ASN A 272 25.02 -7.09 -5.73
C ASN A 272 24.02 -7.89 -4.89
N ILE A 273 23.08 -7.21 -4.23
CA ILE A 273 22.03 -7.85 -3.45
C ILE A 273 20.68 -7.38 -3.99
N ILE A 274 19.91 -8.31 -4.53
CA ILE A 274 18.56 -8.05 -5.05
C ILE A 274 17.57 -8.72 -4.11
N CYS A 275 16.68 -7.93 -3.52
CA CYS A 275 15.61 -8.42 -2.67
C CYS A 275 14.27 -8.20 -3.38
N VAL A 276 13.49 -9.27 -3.54
CA VAL A 276 12.25 -9.25 -4.31
C VAL A 276 11.08 -9.61 -3.42
N LEU A 277 10.14 -8.68 -3.26
CA LEU A 277 8.84 -8.97 -2.69
C LEU A 277 7.92 -9.50 -3.79
N LEU A 278 7.45 -10.73 -3.63
CA LEU A 278 6.48 -11.40 -4.49
C LEU A 278 5.07 -11.22 -3.92
N GLU A 279 4.32 -10.26 -4.48
CA GLU A 279 2.99 -9.84 -4.01
C GLU A 279 1.98 -10.99 -4.02
N SER A 280 1.39 -11.23 -2.85
CA SER A 280 0.42 -12.30 -2.60
C SER A 280 0.91 -13.69 -3.04
N PHE A 281 2.22 -13.90 -3.15
CA PHE A 281 2.79 -15.15 -3.65
C PHE A 281 2.69 -16.25 -2.60
N ALA A 282 2.03 -17.34 -2.99
CA ALA A 282 2.00 -18.59 -2.25
C ALA A 282 2.24 -19.73 -3.24
N ASP A 283 3.07 -20.69 -2.85
CA ASP A 283 3.17 -21.96 -3.57
C ASP A 283 1.77 -22.60 -3.62
N PRO A 284 1.15 -22.74 -4.81
CA PRO A 284 -0.21 -23.25 -4.90
C PRO A 284 -0.36 -24.66 -4.31
N TYR A 285 0.71 -25.46 -4.27
CA TYR A 285 0.69 -26.76 -3.63
C TYR A 285 0.63 -26.70 -2.10
N GLU A 286 0.87 -25.57 -1.46
CA GLU A 286 0.67 -25.42 -0.01
C GLU A 286 -0.82 -25.44 0.38
N VAL A 287 -1.73 -25.27 -0.57
CA VAL A 287 -3.19 -25.31 -0.34
C VAL A 287 -3.71 -26.74 -0.56
N ASN A 288 -4.17 -27.37 0.52
CA ASN A 288 -4.47 -28.81 0.57
C ASN A 288 -5.56 -29.29 -0.40
N PHE A 289 -6.52 -28.43 -0.75
CA PHE A 289 -7.67 -28.82 -1.56
C PHE A 289 -7.50 -28.59 -3.07
N LEU A 290 -6.44 -27.89 -3.50
CA LEU A 290 -6.25 -27.54 -4.91
C LEU A 290 -5.62 -28.69 -5.71
N ASN A 291 -6.03 -28.78 -6.98
CA ASN A 291 -5.50 -29.71 -7.98
C ASN A 291 -5.20 -28.94 -9.27
N MET A 292 -4.02 -29.18 -9.85
CA MET A 292 -3.44 -28.42 -10.95
C MET A 292 -3.11 -29.36 -12.10
N SER A 293 -3.24 -28.91 -13.35
CA SER A 293 -2.91 -29.73 -14.53
C SER A 293 -1.42 -30.03 -14.68
N GLU A 294 -0.56 -29.13 -14.22
CA GLU A 294 0.90 -29.22 -14.23
C GLU A 294 1.47 -28.36 -13.10
N ASP A 295 2.80 -28.30 -12.98
CA ASP A 295 3.49 -27.46 -12.00
C ASP A 295 3.32 -25.97 -12.35
N PRO A 296 2.64 -25.16 -11.52
CA PRO A 296 2.41 -23.75 -11.81
C PRO A 296 3.65 -22.88 -11.61
N ILE A 297 4.64 -23.31 -10.82
CA ILE A 297 5.80 -22.48 -10.45
C ILE A 297 7.15 -23.23 -10.60
N PRO A 298 7.44 -23.76 -11.79
CA PRO A 298 8.60 -24.62 -12.02
C PRO A 298 9.96 -23.92 -11.75
N ASN A 299 10.08 -22.61 -12.00
CA ASN A 299 11.32 -21.88 -11.72
C ASN A 299 11.55 -21.79 -10.20
N PHE A 300 10.52 -21.42 -9.44
CA PHE A 300 10.56 -21.38 -7.97
C PHE A 300 10.93 -22.73 -7.37
N HIS A 301 10.27 -23.84 -7.79
CA HIS A 301 10.62 -25.17 -7.31
C HIS A 301 12.04 -25.61 -7.70
N ASN A 302 12.53 -25.19 -8.88
CA ASN A 302 13.91 -25.44 -9.25
C ASN A 302 14.88 -24.71 -8.30
N LEU A 303 14.60 -23.46 -7.93
CA LEU A 303 15.41 -22.71 -6.95
C LEU A 303 15.33 -23.34 -5.56
N GLU A 304 14.14 -23.70 -5.12
CA GLU A 304 13.89 -24.38 -3.84
C GLU A 304 14.74 -25.66 -3.71
N ASN A 305 14.92 -26.41 -4.79
CA ASN A 305 15.75 -27.62 -4.78
C ASN A 305 17.26 -27.35 -4.72
N ASN A 306 17.73 -26.24 -5.30
CA ASN A 306 19.17 -26.00 -5.53
C ASN A 306 19.80 -24.94 -4.62
N TYR A 307 19.00 -24.04 -4.04
CA TYR A 307 19.45 -22.91 -3.21
C TYR A 307 18.70 -22.87 -1.88
N SER A 308 19.12 -21.98 -0.98
CA SER A 308 18.54 -21.84 0.36
C SER A 308 17.08 -21.40 0.28
N THR A 309 16.24 -22.02 1.11
CA THR A 309 14.79 -21.80 1.13
C THR A 309 14.21 -22.10 2.53
N GLY A 310 12.96 -21.74 2.76
CA GLY A 310 12.21 -22.15 3.93
C GLY A 310 10.87 -21.44 4.05
N TYR A 311 10.14 -21.72 5.13
CA TYR A 311 8.96 -20.94 5.44
C TYR A 311 9.35 -19.57 5.99
N LEU A 312 8.64 -18.54 5.53
CA LEU A 312 8.72 -17.19 6.09
C LEU A 312 7.46 -16.90 6.89
N THR A 313 7.63 -16.65 8.19
CA THR A 313 6.53 -16.20 9.05
C THR A 313 6.37 -14.70 8.88
N VAL A 314 5.25 -14.29 8.28
CA VAL A 314 4.94 -12.88 7.97
C VAL A 314 3.93 -12.30 8.98
N PRO A 315 3.87 -10.97 9.17
CA PRO A 315 3.02 -10.36 10.20
C PRO A 315 1.55 -10.17 9.77
N VAL A 316 1.20 -10.50 8.53
CA VAL A 316 -0.12 -10.19 7.93
C VAL A 316 -0.62 -11.29 6.98
N VAL A 317 -1.92 -11.30 6.70
CA VAL A 317 -2.58 -12.22 5.75
C VAL A 317 -3.54 -11.43 4.87
N GLY A 318 -3.51 -11.67 3.55
CA GLY A 318 -4.44 -11.11 2.57
C GLY A 318 -4.27 -9.62 2.25
N ALA A 319 -3.74 -8.83 3.18
CA ALA A 319 -3.40 -7.44 2.95
C ALA A 319 -2.34 -6.96 3.94
N GLY A 320 -1.59 -5.95 3.52
CA GLY A 320 -0.65 -5.24 4.38
C GLY A 320 0.80 -5.49 4.03
N THR A 321 1.11 -5.72 2.76
CA THR A 321 2.45 -5.75 2.14
C THR A 321 3.47 -4.85 2.84
N ALA A 322 3.11 -3.59 3.12
CA ALA A 322 3.99 -2.61 3.79
C ALA A 322 4.48 -3.03 5.19
N ASN A 323 3.76 -3.93 5.87
CA ASN A 323 4.15 -4.47 7.18
C ASN A 323 5.23 -5.55 7.03
N THR A 324 5.05 -6.50 6.11
CA THR A 324 6.10 -7.50 5.81
C THR A 324 7.34 -6.81 5.24
N GLU A 325 7.15 -5.84 4.33
CA GLU A 325 8.21 -4.99 3.78
C GLU A 325 8.97 -4.25 4.89
N PHE A 326 8.26 -3.63 5.83
CA PHE A 326 8.90 -2.97 6.98
C PHE A 326 9.74 -3.96 7.80
N GLU A 327 9.21 -5.15 8.11
CA GLU A 327 9.96 -6.16 8.86
C GLU A 327 11.23 -6.58 8.11
N VAL A 328 11.13 -6.93 6.83
CA VAL A 328 12.25 -7.39 6.02
C VAL A 328 13.34 -6.32 5.89
N LEU A 329 12.96 -5.06 5.62
CA LEU A 329 13.91 -3.99 5.35
C LEU A 329 14.60 -3.44 6.60
N THR A 330 13.93 -3.45 7.76
CA THR A 330 14.46 -2.83 8.99
C THR A 330 14.92 -3.84 10.03
N GLY A 331 14.52 -5.10 9.90
CA GLY A 331 14.71 -6.11 10.94
C GLY A 331 13.88 -5.85 12.20
N MET A 332 12.97 -4.87 12.20
CA MET A 332 12.07 -4.58 13.32
C MET A 332 10.79 -5.40 13.21
N SER A 333 10.14 -5.69 14.33
CA SER A 333 8.91 -6.49 14.36
C SER A 333 7.64 -5.64 14.50
N MET A 334 6.63 -6.01 13.71
CA MET A 334 5.28 -5.49 13.78
C MET A 334 4.55 -5.88 15.06
N GLN A 335 5.03 -6.88 15.81
CA GLN A 335 4.37 -7.37 17.02
C GLN A 335 4.30 -6.31 18.14
N TYR A 336 5.19 -5.31 18.11
CA TYR A 336 5.25 -4.26 19.12
C TYR A 336 4.46 -3.00 18.76
N PHE A 337 3.90 -2.93 17.56
CA PHE A 337 3.09 -1.81 17.11
C PHE A 337 1.61 -1.98 17.46
N GLY A 338 0.87 -0.89 17.29
CA GLY A 338 -0.58 -0.89 17.39
C GLY A 338 -1.24 -1.87 16.43
N THR A 339 -2.41 -2.40 16.83
CA THR A 339 -3.21 -3.28 15.98
C THR A 339 -3.59 -2.58 14.67
N GLY A 340 -3.23 -3.20 13.53
CA GLY A 340 -3.53 -2.65 12.20
C GLY A 340 -2.76 -1.38 11.86
N GLU A 341 -1.63 -1.15 12.52
CA GLU A 341 -0.74 -0.05 12.20
C GLU A 341 0.09 -0.34 10.94
N TYR A 342 0.26 0.69 10.12
CA TYR A 342 1.21 0.73 9.01
C TYR A 342 2.29 1.77 9.38
N PRO A 343 3.51 1.36 9.78
CA PRO A 343 4.57 2.28 10.21
C PRO A 343 4.84 3.43 9.23
N TYR A 344 4.68 3.14 7.93
CA TYR A 344 4.84 4.11 6.82
C TYR A 344 3.85 5.29 6.88
N LYS A 345 2.71 5.10 7.56
CA LYS A 345 1.64 6.09 7.74
C LYS A 345 1.60 6.68 9.15
N THR A 346 2.48 6.21 10.03
CA THR A 346 2.53 6.63 11.42
C THR A 346 3.90 7.16 11.79
N ILE A 347 4.81 6.33 12.30
CA ILE A 347 6.09 6.75 12.85
C ILE A 347 7.04 7.23 11.77
N LEU A 348 7.10 6.55 10.63
CA LEU A 348 7.96 6.93 9.50
C LEU A 348 7.48 8.19 8.76
N LYS A 349 6.41 8.85 9.23
CA LYS A 349 6.07 10.21 8.77
C LYS A 349 6.88 11.30 9.48
N GLN A 350 7.53 10.95 10.57
CA GLN A 350 8.14 11.89 11.50
C GLN A 350 9.54 11.47 11.95
N THR A 351 9.88 10.21 11.80
CA THR A 351 11.10 9.61 12.32
C THR A 351 11.75 8.77 11.24
N ASP A 352 13.00 9.10 10.93
CA ASP A 352 13.92 8.27 10.16
C ASP A 352 14.30 6.99 10.92
N CYS A 353 14.71 5.96 10.18
CA CYS A 353 14.91 4.61 10.68
C CYS A 353 16.09 3.95 9.99
N GLU A 354 16.99 3.34 10.78
CA GLU A 354 18.00 2.41 10.26
C GLU A 354 17.31 1.27 9.49
N SER A 355 17.86 0.92 8.34
CA SER A 355 17.40 -0.17 7.49
C SER A 355 18.58 -0.80 6.75
N ILE A 356 18.34 -1.90 6.04
CA ILE A 356 19.33 -2.52 5.15
C ILE A 356 19.96 -1.52 4.17
N ALA A 357 19.20 -0.52 3.69
CA ALA A 357 19.74 0.50 2.80
C ALA A 357 20.83 1.30 3.51
N SER A 358 20.55 1.79 4.71
CA SER A 358 21.52 2.51 5.54
C SER A 358 22.74 1.67 5.88
N ASP A 359 22.55 0.39 6.17
CA ASP A 359 23.61 -0.54 6.57
C ASP A 359 24.55 -0.85 5.40
N LEU A 360 24.00 -1.08 4.20
CA LEU A 360 24.80 -1.34 3.00
C LEU A 360 25.47 -0.08 2.44
N SER A 361 24.79 1.09 2.50
CA SER A 361 25.40 2.36 2.07
C SER A 361 26.66 2.71 2.87
N LYS A 362 26.75 2.31 4.14
CA LYS A 362 27.96 2.49 4.96
C LYS A 362 29.19 1.78 4.42
N ILE A 363 29.00 0.65 3.73
CA ILE A 363 30.07 -0.12 3.12
C ILE A 363 30.20 0.15 1.60
N GLY A 364 29.43 1.12 1.08
CA GLY A 364 29.64 1.69 -0.26
C GLY A 364 28.65 1.22 -1.32
N TYR A 365 27.53 0.62 -0.92
CA TYR A 365 26.44 0.29 -1.83
C TYR A 365 25.60 1.51 -2.18
N ASP A 366 25.14 1.56 -3.41
CA ASP A 366 23.99 2.40 -3.78
C ASP A 366 22.70 1.59 -3.62
N THR A 367 21.62 2.27 -3.25
CA THR A 367 20.39 1.61 -2.78
C THR A 367 19.18 2.08 -3.59
N HIS A 368 18.45 1.12 -4.16
CA HIS A 368 17.43 1.40 -5.14
C HIS A 368 16.14 0.65 -4.83
N VAL A 369 15.00 1.29 -5.06
CA VAL A 369 13.69 0.63 -5.04
C VAL A 369 13.07 0.65 -6.43
N VAL A 370 12.50 -0.48 -6.84
CA VAL A 370 11.78 -0.62 -8.12
C VAL A 370 10.39 -1.21 -7.84
N HIS A 371 9.34 -0.49 -8.25
CA HIS A 371 7.96 -0.97 -8.06
C HIS A 371 7.06 -0.51 -9.21
N ASN A 372 6.36 -1.46 -9.83
CA ASN A 372 5.41 -1.22 -10.92
C ASN A 372 4.03 -0.71 -10.42
N ASN A 373 3.96 -0.12 -9.22
CA ASN A 373 2.78 0.57 -8.70
C ASN A 373 3.08 2.02 -8.28
N THR A 374 2.03 2.76 -7.94
CA THR A 374 2.05 4.19 -7.61
C THR A 374 2.98 4.53 -6.45
N ALA A 375 3.87 5.51 -6.65
CA ALA A 375 4.88 5.95 -5.66
C ALA A 375 4.30 6.32 -4.28
N THR A 376 3.13 6.95 -4.29
CA THR A 376 2.50 7.46 -3.06
C THR A 376 1.68 6.41 -2.32
N PHE A 377 1.49 5.22 -2.90
CA PHE A 377 0.77 4.13 -2.25
C PHE A 377 1.54 3.69 -0.99
N TYR A 378 0.82 3.46 0.11
CA TYR A 378 1.37 3.35 1.46
C TYR A 378 2.27 4.52 1.94
N SER A 379 2.39 5.61 1.17
CA SER A 379 3.43 6.64 1.35
C SER A 379 4.86 6.13 1.21
N ARG A 380 5.09 5.16 0.32
CA ARG A 380 6.41 4.64 -0.04
C ARG A 380 7.43 5.72 -0.39
N ASN A 381 7.03 6.71 -1.20
CA ASN A 381 7.90 7.86 -1.54
C ASN A 381 8.47 8.62 -0.33
N ASN A 382 7.79 8.58 0.83
CA ASN A 382 8.31 9.14 2.07
C ASN A 382 9.01 8.08 2.92
N ALA A 383 8.46 6.87 3.01
CA ALA A 383 9.00 5.81 3.85
C ALA A 383 10.39 5.36 3.37
N PHE A 384 10.61 5.22 2.05
CA PHE A 384 11.91 4.87 1.50
C PHE A 384 12.98 5.95 1.75
N SER A 385 12.60 7.22 1.68
CA SER A 385 13.47 8.33 2.12
C SER A 385 13.84 8.18 3.61
N MET A 386 12.87 7.88 4.47
CA MET A 386 13.09 7.71 5.91
C MET A 386 13.88 6.45 6.28
N MET A 387 13.95 5.47 5.39
CA MET A 387 14.78 4.26 5.54
C MET A 387 16.17 4.40 4.91
N GLY A 388 16.43 5.53 4.25
CA GLY A 388 17.74 5.85 3.69
C GLY A 388 18.01 5.29 2.29
N PHE A 389 16.97 5.02 1.49
CA PHE A 389 17.17 4.62 0.08
C PHE A 389 17.60 5.81 -0.77
N ASP A 390 18.47 5.59 -1.76
CA ASP A 390 18.94 6.64 -2.66
C ASP A 390 17.92 6.94 -3.75
N THR A 391 17.37 5.90 -4.40
CA THR A 391 16.44 6.07 -5.52
C THR A 391 15.15 5.24 -5.38
N PHE A 392 14.08 5.73 -6.01
CA PHE A 392 12.83 4.99 -6.16
C PHE A 392 12.24 5.14 -7.57
N THR A 393 12.25 4.07 -8.34
CA THR A 393 11.58 3.96 -9.64
C THR A 393 10.18 3.38 -9.45
N SER A 394 9.15 4.22 -9.62
CA SER A 394 7.74 3.83 -9.47
C SER A 394 7.02 3.69 -10.82
N LYS A 395 5.78 3.20 -10.82
CA LYS A 395 4.91 3.09 -12.01
C LYS A 395 4.87 4.36 -12.87
N GLU A 396 4.86 5.53 -12.24
CA GLU A 396 4.80 6.82 -12.95
C GLU A 396 6.04 7.10 -13.82
N LEU A 397 7.15 6.41 -13.55
CA LEU A 397 8.43 6.53 -14.21
C LEU A 397 8.72 5.36 -15.17
N MET A 398 7.82 4.38 -15.23
CA MET A 398 7.95 3.20 -16.08
C MET A 398 7.08 3.30 -17.35
N ASN A 399 7.53 2.63 -18.42
CA ASN A 399 6.73 2.48 -19.63
C ASN A 399 5.88 1.19 -19.59
N ILE A 400 4.84 1.20 -18.76
CA ILE A 400 3.95 0.04 -18.61
C ILE A 400 2.98 -0.08 -19.79
N THR A 401 3.07 -1.22 -20.48
CA THR A 401 2.26 -1.52 -21.67
C THR A 401 1.33 -2.71 -21.50
N GLN A 402 1.65 -3.63 -20.58
CA GLN A 402 0.89 -4.84 -20.31
C GLN A 402 0.23 -4.77 -18.92
N TYR A 403 -0.92 -5.42 -18.81
CA TYR A 403 -1.75 -5.48 -17.63
C TYR A 403 -2.38 -6.88 -17.55
N THR A 404 -2.69 -7.31 -16.33
CA THR A 404 -3.41 -8.55 -16.05
C THR A 404 -4.70 -8.67 -16.86
N PRO A 405 -5.25 -9.87 -17.09
CA PRO A 405 -6.44 -10.06 -17.93
C PRO A 405 -7.69 -9.28 -17.46
N ASN A 406 -7.81 -8.99 -16.16
CA ASN A 406 -8.87 -8.14 -15.62
C ASN A 406 -8.60 -6.62 -15.79
N GLY A 407 -7.42 -6.23 -16.29
CA GLY A 407 -7.00 -4.87 -16.58
C GLY A 407 -6.59 -4.03 -15.37
N ASN A 408 -6.46 -4.64 -14.19
CA ASN A 408 -6.28 -3.90 -12.94
C ASN A 408 -4.83 -3.62 -12.57
N TRP A 409 -3.93 -4.57 -12.84
CA TRP A 409 -2.55 -4.52 -12.39
C TRP A 409 -1.59 -4.60 -13.57
N PRO A 410 -0.49 -3.82 -13.58
CA PRO A 410 0.63 -4.10 -14.45
C PRO A 410 1.14 -5.52 -14.27
N THR A 411 1.60 -6.13 -15.36
CA THR A 411 2.39 -7.36 -15.30
C THR A 411 3.80 -7.06 -14.78
N ASP A 412 4.48 -8.08 -14.25
CA ASP A 412 5.79 -7.94 -13.59
C ASP A 412 6.97 -8.02 -14.56
N ASP A 413 6.75 -8.35 -15.85
CA ASP A 413 7.76 -8.35 -16.91
C ASP A 413 8.56 -7.04 -16.99
N VAL A 414 7.89 -5.90 -16.76
CA VAL A 414 8.51 -4.57 -16.74
C VAL A 414 9.56 -4.44 -15.64
N LEU A 415 9.47 -5.19 -14.56
CA LEU A 415 10.38 -5.07 -13.42
C LEU A 415 11.76 -5.66 -13.71
N VAL A 416 11.88 -6.62 -14.65
CA VAL A 416 13.19 -7.20 -15.02
C VAL A 416 14.13 -6.12 -15.54
N GLN A 417 13.69 -5.40 -16.57
CA GLN A 417 14.49 -4.34 -17.20
C GLN A 417 14.68 -3.13 -16.26
N GLU A 418 13.72 -2.81 -15.40
CA GLU A 418 13.84 -1.70 -14.45
C GLU A 418 14.79 -2.04 -13.28
N THR A 419 14.85 -3.31 -12.87
CA THR A 419 15.84 -3.81 -11.89
C THR A 419 17.24 -3.77 -12.49
N VAL A 420 17.41 -4.26 -13.73
CA VAL A 420 18.70 -4.17 -14.45
C VAL A 420 19.11 -2.72 -14.69
N LYS A 421 18.16 -1.83 -15.01
CA LYS A 421 18.41 -0.38 -15.16
C LYS A 421 18.98 0.24 -13.89
N ALA A 422 18.48 -0.16 -12.72
CA ALA A 422 19.03 0.29 -11.43
C ALA A 422 20.49 -0.18 -11.27
N LEU A 423 20.75 -1.48 -11.52
CA LEU A 423 22.10 -2.05 -11.47
C LEU A 423 23.09 -1.44 -12.47
N ASP A 424 22.61 -0.95 -13.62
CA ASP A 424 23.45 -0.35 -14.65
C ASP A 424 23.76 1.13 -14.37
N SER A 425 23.11 1.74 -13.38
CA SER A 425 23.28 3.15 -13.02
C SER A 425 24.60 3.43 -12.30
N THR A 426 25.25 2.39 -11.79
CA THR A 426 26.34 2.41 -10.80
C THR A 426 27.45 1.40 -11.16
N LYS A 427 27.92 1.43 -12.41
CA LYS A 427 28.82 0.42 -13.03
C LYS A 427 30.09 -0.01 -12.27
N ASP A 428 30.56 0.78 -11.31
CA ASP A 428 31.79 0.51 -10.55
C ASP A 428 31.50 0.33 -9.04
N GLN A 429 30.24 0.10 -8.67
CA GLN A 429 29.75 -0.06 -7.30
C GLN A 429 28.77 -1.24 -7.24
N SER A 430 28.63 -1.84 -6.05
CA SER A 430 27.64 -2.88 -5.80
C SER A 430 26.32 -2.22 -5.38
N ASP A 431 25.20 -2.80 -5.79
CA ASP A 431 23.89 -2.24 -5.47
C ASP A 431 23.06 -3.14 -4.57
N PHE A 432 22.23 -2.49 -3.76
CA PHE A 432 21.07 -3.11 -3.16
C PHE A 432 19.82 -2.68 -3.93
N VAL A 433 19.16 -3.62 -4.59
CA VAL A 433 17.92 -3.34 -5.33
C VAL A 433 16.75 -4.07 -4.68
N TYR A 434 15.81 -3.30 -4.15
CA TYR A 434 14.55 -3.82 -3.62
C TYR A 434 13.45 -3.71 -4.68
N THR A 435 13.06 -4.85 -5.25
CA THR A 435 12.05 -4.95 -6.31
C THR A 435 10.73 -5.47 -5.74
N ILE A 436 9.62 -4.80 -6.07
CA ILE A 436 8.30 -5.10 -5.52
C ILE A 436 7.35 -5.41 -6.67
N THR A 437 6.87 -6.64 -6.71
CA THR A 437 5.89 -7.08 -7.71
C THR A 437 4.46 -6.62 -7.37
N VAL A 438 3.53 -6.71 -8.32
CA VAL A 438 2.12 -6.38 -8.07
C VAL A 438 1.12 -7.29 -8.80
N GLU A 439 1.59 -8.16 -9.70
CA GLU A 439 0.70 -8.92 -10.59
C GLU A 439 -0.20 -9.91 -9.85
N GLY A 440 0.32 -10.54 -8.79
CA GLY A 440 -0.42 -11.46 -7.91
C GLY A 440 -1.51 -10.80 -7.05
N HIS A 441 -1.60 -9.47 -7.04
CA HIS A 441 -2.53 -8.72 -6.20
C HIS A 441 -4.00 -8.95 -6.62
N GLY A 442 -4.91 -9.06 -5.64
CA GLY A 442 -6.36 -9.13 -5.89
C GLY A 442 -6.91 -7.86 -6.57
N ASP A 443 -8.08 -7.84 -7.19
CA ASP A 443 -9.25 -8.71 -7.01
C ASP A 443 -9.24 -9.97 -7.90
N TYR A 444 -9.75 -11.07 -7.35
CA TYR A 444 -9.85 -12.36 -8.03
C TYR A 444 -11.29 -12.56 -8.53
N PRO A 445 -11.51 -12.68 -9.84
CA PRO A 445 -12.85 -12.71 -10.43
C PRO A 445 -13.58 -14.01 -10.10
N THR A 446 -14.84 -13.90 -9.67
CA THR A 446 -15.74 -15.05 -9.49
C THR A 446 -16.23 -15.64 -10.82
N GLU A 447 -16.17 -14.85 -11.88
CA GLU A 447 -16.49 -15.26 -13.25
C GLU A 447 -15.25 -15.77 -13.97
N LYS A 448 -15.42 -16.76 -14.85
CA LYS A 448 -14.32 -17.29 -15.66
C LYS A 448 -13.94 -16.27 -16.73
N ILE A 449 -12.81 -15.60 -16.54
CA ILE A 449 -12.27 -14.62 -17.51
C ILE A 449 -11.15 -15.16 -18.39
N LEU A 450 -10.47 -16.23 -17.95
CA LEU A 450 -9.43 -16.90 -18.75
C LEU A 450 -10.09 -17.85 -19.76
N THR A 451 -9.85 -17.63 -21.05
CA THR A 451 -10.41 -18.45 -22.12
C THR A 451 -9.65 -19.76 -22.33
N ASP A 452 -8.32 -19.73 -22.18
CA ASP A 452 -7.42 -20.88 -22.28
C ASP A 452 -6.28 -20.73 -21.26
N PRO A 453 -6.52 -21.06 -19.98
CA PRO A 453 -5.50 -20.92 -18.95
C PRO A 453 -4.36 -21.94 -19.17
N ALA A 454 -3.12 -21.50 -18.95
CA ALA A 454 -1.95 -22.38 -18.99
C ALA A 454 -2.10 -23.49 -17.93
N ILE A 455 -2.43 -23.08 -16.70
CA ILE A 455 -2.67 -24.00 -15.58
C ILE A 455 -4.17 -24.12 -15.35
N LYS A 456 -4.73 -25.32 -15.50
CA LYS A 456 -6.12 -25.62 -15.13
C LYS A 456 -6.18 -25.96 -13.65
N VAL A 457 -7.12 -25.37 -12.93
CA VAL A 457 -7.23 -25.51 -11.48
C VAL A 457 -8.60 -26.03 -11.07
N SER A 458 -8.64 -26.90 -10.07
CA SER A 458 -9.87 -27.44 -9.49
C SER A 458 -9.70 -27.80 -8.02
N GLY A 459 -10.82 -28.10 -7.32
CA GLY A 459 -10.82 -28.59 -5.95
C GLY A 459 -11.38 -27.60 -4.91
N ALA A 460 -11.61 -26.35 -5.29
CA ALA A 460 -12.35 -25.40 -4.47
C ALA A 460 -13.83 -25.81 -4.32
N ALA A 461 -14.48 -25.29 -3.28
CA ALA A 461 -15.82 -25.71 -2.86
C ALA A 461 -16.95 -25.31 -3.82
N THR A 462 -16.78 -24.20 -4.56
CA THR A 462 -17.78 -23.68 -5.52
C THR A 462 -17.13 -23.35 -6.86
N GLU A 463 -17.96 -23.20 -7.90
CA GLU A 463 -17.48 -22.81 -9.23
C GLU A 463 -16.85 -21.42 -9.22
N GLU A 464 -17.45 -20.49 -8.49
CA GLU A 464 -16.94 -19.13 -8.31
C GLU A 464 -15.56 -19.14 -7.66
N SER A 465 -15.39 -19.91 -6.57
CA SER A 465 -14.09 -20.04 -5.90
C SER A 465 -13.05 -20.74 -6.79
N ASN A 466 -13.45 -21.74 -7.58
CA ASN A 466 -12.56 -22.37 -8.56
C ASN A 466 -12.11 -21.36 -9.63
N ASN A 467 -12.99 -20.49 -10.13
CA ASN A 467 -12.62 -19.45 -11.09
C ASN A 467 -11.60 -18.46 -10.49
N GLN A 468 -11.78 -18.09 -9.22
CA GLN A 468 -10.84 -17.23 -8.50
C GLN A 468 -9.47 -17.89 -8.37
N TRP A 469 -9.42 -19.17 -7.98
CA TRP A 469 -8.18 -19.94 -7.87
C TRP A 469 -7.52 -20.19 -9.22
N GLU A 470 -8.28 -20.53 -10.27
CA GLU A 470 -7.74 -20.69 -11.62
C GLU A 470 -7.12 -19.37 -12.12
N TYR A 471 -7.78 -18.24 -11.89
CA TYR A 471 -7.21 -16.94 -12.20
C TYR A 471 -5.92 -16.68 -11.41
N TYR A 472 -5.97 -16.79 -10.08
CA TYR A 472 -4.83 -16.52 -9.19
C TYR A 472 -3.60 -17.37 -9.54
N VAL A 473 -3.77 -18.69 -9.71
CA VAL A 473 -2.66 -19.60 -10.03
C VAL A 473 -2.01 -19.25 -11.37
N ASN A 474 -2.77 -18.77 -12.36
CA ASN A 474 -2.17 -18.32 -13.62
C ASN A 474 -1.43 -16.98 -13.49
N MET A 475 -1.86 -16.06 -12.61
CA MET A 475 -1.06 -14.87 -12.29
C MET A 475 0.23 -15.25 -11.55
N ILE A 476 0.17 -16.20 -10.63
CA ILE A 476 1.38 -16.72 -9.95
C ILE A 476 2.30 -17.47 -10.92
N HIS A 477 1.75 -18.10 -11.96
CA HIS A 477 2.53 -18.70 -13.05
C HIS A 477 3.28 -17.63 -13.87
N GLU A 478 2.64 -16.51 -14.20
CA GLU A 478 3.30 -15.37 -14.86
C GLU A 478 4.37 -14.71 -13.94
N VAL A 479 4.13 -14.66 -12.62
CA VAL A 479 5.15 -14.24 -11.64
C VAL A 479 6.35 -15.20 -11.63
N ASP A 480 6.14 -16.51 -11.81
CA ASP A 480 7.24 -17.49 -11.91
C ASP A 480 8.06 -17.31 -13.19
N ASP A 481 7.45 -16.90 -14.30
CA ASP A 481 8.18 -16.49 -15.51
C ASP A 481 9.07 -15.27 -15.23
N PHE A 482 8.55 -14.27 -14.51
CA PHE A 482 9.35 -13.13 -14.04
C PHE A 482 10.56 -13.55 -13.19
N ILE A 483 10.38 -14.52 -12.27
CA ILE A 483 11.49 -15.06 -11.46
C ILE A 483 12.60 -15.63 -12.36
N GLY A 484 12.23 -16.44 -13.35
CA GLY A 484 13.16 -17.03 -14.31
C GLY A 484 13.88 -15.99 -15.17
N ASP A 485 13.14 -14.99 -15.67
CA ASP A 485 13.67 -13.91 -16.51
C ASP A 485 14.60 -12.98 -15.74
N LEU A 486 14.28 -12.64 -14.48
CA LEU A 486 15.12 -11.82 -13.64
C LEU A 486 16.46 -12.50 -13.36
N ILE A 487 16.45 -13.77 -12.95
CA ILE A 487 17.68 -14.53 -12.69
C ILE A 487 18.52 -14.62 -13.95
N THR A 488 17.88 -14.90 -15.10
CA THR A 488 18.56 -14.96 -16.39
C THR A 488 19.19 -13.62 -16.77
N ALA A 489 18.50 -12.50 -16.53
CA ALA A 489 19.02 -11.17 -16.84
C ALA A 489 20.20 -10.78 -15.93
N VAL A 490 20.10 -11.09 -14.64
CA VAL A 490 21.13 -10.79 -13.64
C VAL A 490 22.37 -11.64 -13.84
N ASP A 491 22.23 -12.95 -14.07
CA ASP A 491 23.36 -13.86 -14.32
C ASP A 491 24.16 -13.44 -15.57
N ARG A 492 23.48 -12.94 -16.61
CA ARG A 492 24.12 -12.43 -17.83
C ARG A 492 25.03 -11.21 -17.59
N ARG A 493 24.86 -10.46 -16.50
CA ARG A 493 25.76 -9.35 -16.14
C ARG A 493 27.14 -9.86 -15.74
N GLY A 494 27.23 -11.09 -15.24
CA GLY A 494 28.50 -11.72 -14.87
C GLY A 494 29.16 -11.11 -13.61
N GLU A 495 28.40 -10.33 -12.85
CA GLU A 495 28.81 -9.78 -11.56
C GLU A 495 28.30 -10.69 -10.43
N ASP A 496 29.09 -10.83 -9.38
CA ASP A 496 28.73 -11.54 -8.17
C ASP A 496 27.42 -10.97 -7.61
N THR A 497 26.38 -11.81 -7.51
CA THR A 497 25.04 -11.36 -7.14
C THR A 497 24.34 -12.39 -6.26
N ILE A 498 23.63 -11.89 -5.25
CA ILE A 498 22.68 -12.64 -4.43
C ILE A 498 21.28 -12.11 -4.73
N VAL A 499 20.34 -13.01 -4.99
CA VAL A 499 18.93 -12.69 -5.14
C VAL A 499 18.15 -13.43 -4.04
N VAL A 500 17.31 -12.70 -3.30
CA VAL A 500 16.37 -13.27 -2.33
C VAL A 500 14.96 -12.87 -2.74
N MET A 501 14.03 -13.81 -2.79
CA MET A 501 12.64 -13.55 -3.14
C MET A 501 11.71 -14.16 -2.10
N PHE A 502 10.67 -13.44 -1.69
CA PHE A 502 9.76 -13.89 -0.65
C PHE A 502 8.32 -13.51 -0.92
N GLY A 503 7.38 -14.37 -0.55
CA GLY A 503 5.95 -14.04 -0.51
C GLY A 503 5.63 -13.14 0.69
N ASP A 504 4.97 -12.02 0.46
CA ASP A 504 4.67 -11.04 1.53
C ASP A 504 3.50 -11.44 2.43
N HIS A 505 2.50 -12.12 1.86
CA HIS A 505 1.39 -12.76 2.56
C HIS A 505 0.61 -13.72 1.64
N LEU A 506 -0.21 -14.61 2.24
CA LEU A 506 -1.15 -15.42 1.47
C LEU A 506 -2.25 -14.56 0.81
N PRO A 507 -2.84 -15.01 -0.32
CA PRO A 507 -3.87 -14.26 -1.04
C PRO A 507 -5.16 -14.13 -0.24
N THR A 508 -5.98 -13.14 -0.60
CA THR A 508 -7.31 -12.88 0.00
C THR A 508 -8.34 -13.92 -0.47
N MET A 509 -8.18 -15.18 -0.07
CA MET A 509 -9.03 -16.32 -0.49
C MET A 509 -9.78 -16.98 0.67
N GLY A 510 -9.82 -16.35 1.85
CA GLY A 510 -10.54 -16.88 3.02
C GLY A 510 -9.95 -18.18 3.60
N LEU A 511 -8.64 -18.39 3.43
CA LEU A 511 -7.91 -19.55 3.93
C LEU A 511 -7.91 -19.62 5.47
N SER A 512 -7.94 -20.84 5.97
CA SER A 512 -7.75 -21.18 7.39
C SER A 512 -6.51 -22.06 7.57
N ASP A 513 -6.03 -22.20 8.82
CA ASP A 513 -4.86 -23.04 9.13
C ASP A 513 -4.99 -24.48 8.62
N SER A 514 -6.20 -25.04 8.64
CA SER A 514 -6.46 -26.41 8.14
C SER A 514 -6.38 -26.54 6.62
N ASP A 515 -6.48 -25.43 5.89
CA ASP A 515 -6.36 -25.42 4.43
C ASP A 515 -4.89 -25.47 3.99
N MET A 516 -3.96 -25.12 4.89
CA MET A 516 -2.53 -25.02 4.59
C MET A 516 -1.77 -26.28 4.98
N LYS A 517 -0.81 -26.72 4.16
CA LYS A 517 0.15 -27.78 4.52
C LYS A 517 1.02 -27.41 5.71
N SER A 518 1.39 -26.14 5.80
CA SER A 518 2.13 -25.56 6.92
C SER A 518 1.37 -25.62 8.25
N GLY A 519 0.04 -25.74 8.21
CA GLY A 519 -0.84 -25.61 9.38
C GLY A 519 -0.94 -24.18 9.93
N ASP A 520 -0.50 -23.18 9.17
CA ASP A 520 -0.43 -21.77 9.60
C ASP A 520 -0.57 -20.82 8.40
N ILE A 521 -1.62 -19.99 8.42
CA ILE A 521 -1.88 -18.98 7.36
C ILE A 521 -0.87 -17.82 7.34
N PHE A 522 0.01 -17.70 8.33
CA PHE A 522 1.09 -16.70 8.37
C PHE A 522 2.40 -17.19 7.76
N LYS A 523 2.45 -18.44 7.27
CA LYS A 523 3.63 -19.00 6.63
C LYS A 523 3.53 -18.88 5.11
N THR A 524 4.33 -18.00 4.54
CA THR A 524 4.68 -17.98 3.12
C THR A 524 6.01 -18.72 2.91
N LYS A 525 6.58 -18.67 1.70
CA LYS A 525 7.92 -19.20 1.41
C LYS A 525 8.85 -18.08 0.94
N TYR A 526 10.15 -18.29 1.11
CA TYR A 526 11.20 -17.53 0.47
C TYR A 526 12.17 -18.47 -0.25
N ILE A 527 12.84 -17.98 -1.29
CA ILE A 527 13.92 -18.67 -1.99
C ILE A 527 15.11 -17.73 -2.18
N THR A 528 16.27 -18.31 -2.46
CA THR A 528 17.45 -17.55 -2.87
C THR A 528 18.00 -18.05 -4.20
N TRP A 529 18.87 -17.24 -4.80
CA TRP A 529 19.74 -17.60 -5.91
C TRP A 529 21.05 -16.83 -5.76
N ASN A 530 22.16 -17.40 -6.21
CA ASN A 530 23.42 -16.69 -6.36
C ASN A 530 24.29 -17.36 -7.42
N ASN A 531 25.18 -16.61 -8.05
CA ASN A 531 26.19 -17.12 -8.98
C ASN A 531 27.57 -17.32 -8.36
N MET A 532 27.68 -17.18 -7.03
CA MET A 532 28.95 -17.28 -6.28
C MET A 532 29.19 -18.66 -5.66
N GLY A 533 28.19 -19.54 -5.68
CA GLY A 533 28.29 -20.87 -5.08
C GLY A 533 28.18 -20.86 -3.55
N LEU A 534 27.38 -19.97 -2.98
CA LEU A 534 27.07 -19.98 -1.54
C LEU A 534 26.41 -21.31 -1.14
N PRO A 535 26.67 -21.81 0.09
CA PRO A 535 26.07 -23.06 0.56
C PRO A 535 24.56 -22.93 0.67
N LYS A 536 23.85 -24.00 0.29
CA LYS A 536 22.42 -24.14 0.55
C LYS A 536 22.19 -24.42 2.04
N GLU A 537 21.45 -23.51 2.70
CA GLU A 537 21.12 -23.57 4.11
C GLU A 537 19.62 -23.26 4.30
N ASP A 538 18.82 -24.32 4.39
CA ASP A 538 17.38 -24.17 4.56
C ASP A 538 17.03 -23.82 6.01
N ALA A 539 16.14 -22.84 6.19
CA ALA A 539 15.72 -22.38 7.52
C ALA A 539 14.32 -21.77 7.48
N ASP A 540 13.50 -22.08 8.48
CA ASP A 540 12.28 -21.30 8.74
C ASP A 540 12.67 -20.00 9.45
N LEU A 541 12.22 -18.86 8.92
CA LEU A 541 12.57 -17.52 9.43
C LEU A 541 11.31 -16.70 9.71
N THR A 542 11.40 -15.72 10.60
CA THR A 542 10.44 -14.61 10.62
C THR A 542 10.85 -13.54 9.60
N ALA A 543 9.90 -12.78 9.05
CA ALA A 543 10.20 -11.77 8.03
C ALA A 543 11.31 -10.79 8.46
N TYR A 544 11.30 -10.34 9.72
CA TYR A 544 12.33 -9.47 10.28
C TYR A 544 13.73 -10.10 10.44
N GLN A 545 13.90 -11.39 10.17
CA GLN A 545 15.20 -12.07 10.20
C GLN A 545 15.78 -12.28 8.80
N LEU A 546 14.97 -12.17 7.74
CA LEU A 546 15.32 -12.63 6.39
C LEU A 546 16.62 -12.00 5.89
N LEU A 547 16.67 -10.67 5.77
CA LEU A 547 17.87 -10.02 5.23
C LEU A 547 19.08 -10.15 6.15
N SER A 548 18.89 -10.21 7.47
CA SER A 548 20.01 -10.44 8.40
C SER A 548 20.68 -11.80 8.20
N GLN A 549 19.90 -12.84 7.83
CA GLN A 549 20.43 -14.16 7.48
C GLN A 549 21.15 -14.13 6.12
N ILE A 550 20.62 -13.39 5.14
CA ILE A 550 21.25 -13.25 3.82
C ILE A 550 22.58 -12.49 3.92
N THR A 551 22.62 -11.39 4.68
CA THR A 551 23.86 -10.63 4.88
C THR A 551 24.88 -11.44 5.67
N ASP A 552 24.46 -12.27 6.63
CA ASP A 552 25.35 -13.18 7.37
C ASP A 552 26.04 -14.17 6.43
N GLN A 553 25.28 -14.80 5.54
CA GLN A 553 25.81 -15.72 4.52
C GLN A 553 26.73 -15.03 3.51
N ALA A 554 26.49 -13.74 3.25
CA ALA A 554 27.36 -12.90 2.42
C ALA A 554 28.61 -12.40 3.16
N GLY A 555 28.73 -12.64 4.47
CA GLY A 555 29.83 -12.13 5.30
C GLY A 555 29.73 -10.62 5.56
N ILE A 556 28.51 -10.08 5.61
CA ILE A 556 28.17 -8.68 5.90
C ILE A 556 27.54 -8.59 7.30
N HIS A 557 28.17 -7.82 8.19
CA HIS A 557 27.82 -7.71 9.61
C HIS A 557 27.66 -6.24 10.03
N GLU A 558 26.81 -5.53 9.30
CA GLU A 558 26.49 -4.11 9.52
C GLU A 558 25.11 -3.93 10.17
N GLY A 559 24.86 -2.74 10.73
CA GLY A 559 23.57 -2.37 11.30
C GLY A 559 23.33 -2.85 12.73
N THR A 560 22.41 -2.18 13.44
CA THR A 560 22.07 -2.52 14.83
C THR A 560 21.17 -3.74 14.88
N MET A 561 20.04 -3.67 14.18
CA MET A 561 19.02 -4.73 14.21
C MET A 561 19.53 -6.02 13.57
N PHE A 562 20.33 -5.90 12.50
CA PHE A 562 20.81 -7.03 11.73
C PHE A 562 21.88 -7.80 12.50
N ASN A 563 22.87 -7.10 13.07
CA ASN A 563 23.83 -7.72 13.99
C ASN A 563 23.17 -8.34 15.23
N TYR A 564 22.09 -7.75 15.74
CA TYR A 564 21.32 -8.33 16.83
C TYR A 564 20.72 -9.69 16.44
N HIS A 565 20.10 -9.79 15.26
CA HIS A 565 19.55 -11.06 14.75
C HIS A 565 20.62 -12.11 14.51
N GLN A 566 21.73 -11.73 13.86
CA GLN A 566 22.84 -12.62 13.55
C GLN A 566 23.45 -13.25 14.82
N THR A 567 23.52 -12.48 15.91
CA THR A 567 24.23 -12.92 17.11
C THR A 567 23.32 -13.44 18.24
N GLN A 568 22.11 -12.89 18.39
CA GLN A 568 21.27 -13.12 19.58
C GLN A 568 20.01 -13.96 19.32
N ARG A 569 19.73 -14.40 18.08
CA ARG A 569 18.47 -15.14 17.77
C ARG A 569 18.19 -16.38 18.62
N ASN A 570 19.23 -16.99 19.18
CA ASN A 570 19.14 -18.18 20.03
C ASN A 570 19.14 -17.86 21.54
N SER A 571 19.14 -16.58 21.93
CA SER A 571 19.16 -16.13 23.32
C SER A 571 17.77 -16.22 23.98
N GLU A 572 17.71 -16.57 25.27
CA GLU A 572 16.47 -16.56 26.05
C GLU A 572 15.87 -15.14 26.19
N THR A 573 16.70 -14.10 26.09
CA THR A 573 16.28 -12.69 26.19
C THR A 573 16.06 -12.04 24.82
N TYR A 574 16.07 -12.82 23.74
CA TYR A 574 16.04 -12.32 22.36
C TYR A 574 14.88 -11.34 22.09
N LEU A 575 13.65 -11.67 22.51
CA LEU A 575 12.51 -10.80 22.28
C LEU A 575 12.57 -9.50 23.10
N ASN A 576 13.04 -9.57 24.36
CA ASN A 576 13.17 -8.39 25.22
C ASN A 576 14.25 -7.41 24.68
N GLY A 577 15.37 -7.93 24.18
CA GLY A 577 16.38 -7.08 23.54
C GLY A 577 15.88 -6.49 22.22
N LEU A 578 15.15 -7.28 21.42
CA LEU A 578 14.53 -6.81 20.19
C LEU A 578 13.55 -5.66 20.45
N GLU A 579 12.71 -5.81 21.48
CA GLU A 579 11.75 -4.79 21.92
C GLU A 579 12.46 -3.51 22.37
N ASN A 580 13.51 -3.64 23.20
CA ASN A 580 14.27 -2.49 23.70
C ASN A 580 15.00 -1.73 22.58
N LEU A 581 15.67 -2.44 21.68
CA LEU A 581 16.36 -1.82 20.53
C LEU A 581 15.36 -1.12 19.61
N GLN A 582 14.30 -1.81 19.19
CA GLN A 582 13.28 -1.22 18.32
C GLN A 582 12.64 0.03 18.96
N TYR A 583 12.34 -0.01 20.26
CA TYR A 583 11.84 1.17 20.97
C TYR A 583 12.87 2.30 20.95
N ASP A 584 14.13 2.00 21.26
CA ASP A 584 15.23 2.98 21.29
C ASP A 584 15.36 3.74 19.97
N LEU A 585 15.33 3.00 18.86
CA LEU A 585 15.55 3.52 17.51
C LEU A 585 14.39 4.37 16.99
N LEU A 586 13.14 3.98 17.27
CA LEU A 586 11.94 4.64 16.72
C LEU A 586 11.27 5.64 17.67
N TYR A 587 11.29 5.40 18.98
CA TYR A 587 10.49 6.15 19.96
C TYR A 587 11.31 6.67 21.16
N GLY A 588 12.47 6.07 21.39
CA GLY A 588 13.31 6.30 22.55
C GLY A 588 14.24 7.50 22.38
N LYS A 589 15.41 7.39 22.98
CA LYS A 589 16.44 8.43 22.97
C LYS A 589 17.62 8.09 22.07
N ARG A 590 17.56 7.00 21.29
CA ARG A 590 18.67 6.51 20.45
C ARG A 590 19.96 6.35 21.25
N TYR A 591 19.88 5.70 22.42
CA TYR A 591 21.07 5.40 23.22
C TYR A 591 22.10 4.59 22.44
N THR A 592 21.62 3.68 21.57
CA THR A 592 22.43 2.93 20.59
C THR A 592 23.33 3.86 19.75
N TYR A 593 22.88 5.10 19.50
CA TYR A 593 23.57 6.10 18.69
C TYR A 593 24.12 7.28 19.50
N GLY A 594 24.27 7.11 20.82
CA GLY A 594 24.72 8.19 21.71
C GLY A 594 23.78 9.40 21.77
N GLY A 595 22.50 9.22 21.39
CA GLY A 595 21.51 10.28 21.30
C GLY A 595 21.54 11.10 20.00
N GLU A 596 22.34 10.68 19.01
CA GLU A 596 22.44 11.34 17.72
C GLU A 596 21.55 10.67 16.66
N ASP A 597 21.32 11.40 15.57
CA ASP A 597 20.72 10.87 14.36
C ASP A 597 21.81 10.47 13.37
N LEU A 598 22.12 9.17 13.34
CA LEU A 598 23.14 8.60 12.44
C LEU A 598 22.58 8.22 11.07
N TYR A 599 21.26 8.17 10.92
CA TYR A 599 20.58 7.66 9.73
C TYR A 599 19.47 8.63 9.28
N PRO A 600 19.82 9.89 8.98
CA PRO A 600 18.83 10.88 8.57
C PRO A 600 18.15 10.45 7.26
N ALA A 601 16.92 10.91 7.06
CA ALA A 601 16.20 10.67 5.82
C ALA A 601 16.98 11.18 4.59
N THR A 602 17.02 10.39 3.52
CA THR A 602 17.69 10.73 2.26
C THR A 602 16.85 11.69 1.42
N ASP A 603 17.52 12.44 0.53
CA ASP A 603 16.85 13.15 -0.57
C ASP A 603 16.52 12.14 -1.69
N LEU A 604 15.46 11.36 -1.46
CA LEU A 604 15.08 10.25 -2.32
C LEU A 604 14.86 10.70 -3.77
N GLN A 605 15.71 10.21 -4.67
CA GLN A 605 15.63 10.54 -6.08
C GLN A 605 14.60 9.64 -6.78
N MET A 606 13.59 10.24 -7.41
CA MET A 606 12.58 9.49 -8.16
C MET A 606 13.12 9.11 -9.55
N ASP A 607 13.41 7.82 -9.76
CA ASP A 607 14.14 7.22 -10.91
C ASP A 607 15.67 7.43 -10.90
N VAL A 608 16.40 6.45 -11.42
CA VAL A 608 17.86 6.51 -11.64
C VAL A 608 18.25 7.27 -12.91
N GLU A 609 17.34 7.42 -13.86
CA GLU A 609 17.59 8.14 -15.12
C GLU A 609 16.91 9.52 -15.19
N ASP A 610 17.53 10.44 -15.92
CA ASP A 610 16.99 11.78 -16.16
C ASP A 610 15.94 11.84 -17.27
N VAL A 611 14.97 12.73 -17.07
CA VAL A 611 14.02 13.16 -18.11
C VAL A 611 14.61 14.35 -18.84
N THR A 612 14.91 14.17 -20.12
CA THR A 612 15.63 15.18 -20.93
C THR A 612 14.82 15.64 -22.13
N ILE A 613 15.11 16.86 -22.60
CA ILE A 613 14.58 17.42 -23.84
C ILE A 613 15.70 17.46 -24.87
N SER A 614 15.49 16.78 -25.99
CA SER A 614 16.46 16.76 -27.10
C SER A 614 16.13 17.76 -28.20
N ASN A 615 14.85 18.05 -28.44
CA ASN A 615 14.44 18.97 -29.51
C ASN A 615 13.01 19.48 -29.31
N ILE A 616 12.71 20.65 -29.85
CA ILE A 616 11.36 21.22 -29.88
C ILE A 616 11.02 21.63 -31.31
N ARG A 617 9.82 21.29 -31.78
CA ARG A 617 9.36 21.60 -33.14
C ARG A 617 7.96 22.19 -33.16
N LYS A 618 7.83 23.34 -33.80
CA LYS A 618 6.55 23.97 -34.13
C LYS A 618 5.87 23.26 -35.29
N ASN A 619 4.56 23.01 -35.17
CA ASN A 619 3.68 22.62 -36.27
C ASN A 619 2.46 23.55 -36.30
N SER A 620 2.58 24.63 -37.08
CA SER A 620 1.55 25.67 -37.20
C SER A 620 0.24 25.13 -37.79
N ASP A 621 0.30 24.21 -38.75
CA ASP A 621 -0.90 23.66 -39.42
C ASP A 621 -1.82 22.90 -38.47
N ARG A 622 -1.26 22.26 -37.45
CA ARG A 622 -2.01 21.47 -36.46
C ARG A 622 -2.15 22.16 -35.10
N ASN A 623 -1.64 23.38 -34.95
CA ASN A 623 -1.58 24.11 -33.68
C ASN A 623 -0.86 23.31 -32.57
N ILE A 624 0.30 22.71 -32.88
CA ILE A 624 1.01 21.82 -31.96
C ILE A 624 2.47 22.26 -31.78
N LEU A 625 2.94 22.29 -30.54
CA LEU A 625 4.35 22.17 -30.20
C LEU A 625 4.67 20.71 -29.88
N ALA A 626 5.63 20.14 -30.61
CA ALA A 626 6.18 18.81 -30.37
C ALA A 626 7.49 18.92 -29.57
N VAL A 627 7.54 18.31 -28.39
CA VAL A 627 8.73 18.27 -27.53
C VAL A 627 9.27 16.84 -27.56
N TYR A 628 10.47 16.68 -28.12
CA TYR A 628 11.18 15.41 -28.23
C TYR A 628 12.19 15.27 -27.10
N GLY A 629 12.39 14.06 -26.62
CA GLY A 629 13.25 13.80 -25.46
C GLY A 629 13.42 12.32 -25.18
N SER A 630 13.84 12.00 -23.96
CA SER A 630 13.90 10.62 -23.47
C SER A 630 13.17 10.48 -22.14
N ARG A 631 12.74 9.25 -21.85
CA ARG A 631 12.09 8.86 -20.59
C ARG A 631 10.80 9.63 -20.29
N PHE A 632 10.06 10.00 -21.33
CA PHE A 632 8.69 10.43 -21.13
C PHE A 632 7.81 9.23 -20.80
N THR A 633 6.88 9.42 -19.87
CA THR A 633 5.84 8.44 -19.54
C THR A 633 4.47 9.07 -19.74
N LYS A 634 3.39 8.29 -19.56
CA LYS A 634 2.02 8.83 -19.54
C LYS A 634 1.84 9.96 -18.50
N ASN A 635 2.70 9.97 -17.48
CA ASN A 635 2.72 10.95 -16.40
C ASN A 635 3.56 12.20 -16.71
N ALA A 636 4.28 12.23 -17.84
CA ALA A 636 5.00 13.41 -18.29
C ALA A 636 4.05 14.57 -18.60
N LYS A 637 4.43 15.77 -18.15
CA LYS A 637 3.70 17.03 -18.36
C LYS A 637 4.68 18.13 -18.75
N ILE A 638 4.32 18.89 -19.77
CA ILE A 638 5.04 20.08 -20.20
C ILE A 638 4.72 21.21 -19.23
N PHE A 639 5.75 21.94 -18.85
CA PHE A 639 5.69 23.18 -18.08
C PHE A 639 6.23 24.32 -18.95
N VAL A 640 5.56 25.47 -18.89
CA VAL A 640 5.95 26.70 -19.58
C VAL A 640 6.13 27.78 -18.52
N ASN A 641 7.33 28.32 -18.39
CA ASN A 641 7.73 29.26 -17.32
C ASN A 641 7.35 28.76 -15.90
N GLY A 642 7.49 27.45 -15.67
CA GLY A 642 7.13 26.81 -14.40
C GLY A 642 5.64 26.53 -14.21
N GLU A 643 4.77 26.88 -15.16
CA GLU A 643 3.33 26.57 -15.11
C GLU A 643 2.97 25.35 -15.97
N LYS A 644 2.23 24.40 -15.41
CA LYS A 644 1.81 23.19 -16.11
C LYS A 644 0.79 23.53 -17.20
N VAL A 645 1.05 23.07 -18.43
CA VAL A 645 0.14 23.22 -19.58
C VAL A 645 -0.52 21.90 -19.99
N PRO A 646 -1.67 21.92 -20.69
CA PRO A 646 -2.25 20.72 -21.28
C PRO A 646 -1.22 19.95 -22.11
N THR A 647 -1.01 18.69 -21.80
CA THR A 647 0.04 17.87 -22.42
C THR A 647 -0.56 16.55 -22.92
N ASN A 648 -0.33 16.23 -24.18
CA ASN A 648 -0.66 14.92 -24.75
C ASN A 648 0.62 14.08 -24.83
N TYR A 649 0.59 12.90 -24.20
CA TYR A 649 1.63 11.89 -24.33
C TYR A 649 1.45 11.13 -25.65
N ILE A 650 2.52 11.04 -26.44
CA ILE A 650 2.51 10.31 -27.72
C ILE A 650 3.36 9.04 -27.61
N SER A 651 4.59 9.17 -27.10
CA SER A 651 5.51 8.05 -26.87
C SER A 651 6.56 8.43 -25.83
N SER A 652 7.42 7.48 -25.47
CA SER A 652 8.53 7.71 -24.54
C SER A 652 9.56 8.73 -25.01
N ALA A 653 9.48 9.15 -26.28
CA ALA A 653 10.33 10.16 -26.88
C ALA A 653 9.60 11.42 -27.34
N LEU A 654 8.26 11.49 -27.18
CA LEU A 654 7.47 12.61 -27.69
C LEU A 654 6.26 12.94 -26.81
N VAL A 655 6.20 14.19 -26.38
CA VAL A 655 5.02 14.83 -25.79
C VAL A 655 4.65 16.09 -26.56
N THR A 656 3.38 16.51 -26.49
CA THR A 656 2.89 17.66 -27.26
C THR A 656 1.98 18.57 -26.45
N THR A 657 1.91 19.85 -26.81
CA THR A 657 0.96 20.84 -26.28
C THR A 657 0.47 21.76 -27.41
N SER A 658 -0.59 22.54 -27.16
CA SER A 658 -1.08 23.57 -28.09
C SER A 658 -0.08 24.74 -28.18
N LEU A 659 0.12 25.31 -29.38
CA LEU A 659 0.91 26.54 -29.53
C LEU A 659 0.25 27.73 -28.82
N ASP A 660 -1.06 27.68 -28.54
CA ASP A 660 -1.76 28.72 -27.76
C ASP A 660 -1.22 28.87 -26.33
N ASN A 661 -0.51 27.86 -25.82
CA ASN A 661 0.06 27.86 -24.47
C ASN A 661 1.49 28.43 -24.41
N ILE A 662 2.09 28.80 -25.55
CA ILE A 662 3.52 29.12 -25.66
C ILE A 662 3.70 30.43 -26.41
N LYS A 663 4.68 31.21 -25.99
CA LYS A 663 5.15 32.43 -26.64
C LYS A 663 6.65 32.35 -26.87
N ASP A 664 7.11 33.07 -27.89
CA ASP A 664 8.54 33.28 -28.13
C ASP A 664 9.24 33.83 -26.86
N GLY A 665 10.35 33.19 -26.49
CA GLY A 665 11.10 33.45 -25.26
C GLY A 665 10.64 32.67 -24.02
N ASP A 666 9.57 31.89 -24.09
CA ASP A 666 9.12 31.06 -22.95
C ASP A 666 10.09 29.92 -22.66
N THR A 667 10.27 29.58 -21.39
CA THR A 667 11.09 28.43 -20.96
C THR A 667 10.24 27.17 -20.83
N ILE A 668 10.67 26.09 -21.46
CA ILE A 668 9.95 24.80 -21.54
C ILE A 668 10.73 23.74 -20.77
N SER A 669 10.02 23.01 -19.89
CA SER A 669 10.53 21.80 -19.24
C SER A 669 9.50 20.67 -19.28
N VAL A 670 9.96 19.43 -19.07
CA VAL A 670 9.08 18.25 -18.98
C VAL A 670 9.32 17.56 -17.66
N ASN A 671 8.28 17.51 -16.83
CA ASN A 671 8.31 16.92 -15.49
C ASN A 671 7.38 15.72 -15.41
N ILE A 672 7.71 14.74 -14.56
CA ILE A 672 6.84 13.59 -14.26
C ILE A 672 6.05 13.89 -12.99
N LEU A 673 4.72 13.80 -13.09
CA LEU A 673 3.82 14.04 -11.96
C LEU A 673 3.17 12.75 -11.49
N GLY A 674 3.10 12.59 -10.17
CA GLY A 674 2.36 11.55 -9.48
C GLY A 674 0.88 11.86 -9.29
N SER A 675 0.23 11.04 -8.48
CA SER A 675 -1.15 11.25 -8.07
C SER A 675 -1.35 12.65 -7.45
N LYS A 676 -2.52 13.26 -7.70
CA LYS A 676 -2.88 14.62 -7.23
C LYS A 676 -1.91 15.74 -7.67
N GLY A 677 -1.07 15.49 -8.68
CA GLY A 677 -0.17 16.49 -9.25
C GLY A 677 1.12 16.72 -8.45
N ILE A 678 1.48 15.79 -7.55
CA ILE A 678 2.77 15.80 -6.85
C ILE A 678 3.88 15.72 -7.89
N LEU A 679 4.89 16.59 -7.80
CA LEU A 679 6.09 16.49 -8.62
C LEU A 679 6.90 15.29 -8.12
N LEU A 680 7.11 14.30 -8.99
CA LEU A 680 7.96 13.14 -8.68
C LEU A 680 9.37 13.37 -9.23
N ARG A 681 9.48 13.69 -10.53
CA ARG A 681 10.77 13.96 -11.18
C ARG A 681 10.70 15.25 -11.97
N ALA A 682 11.58 16.19 -11.65
CA ALA A 682 11.83 17.36 -12.50
C ALA A 682 12.64 16.93 -13.72
N GLY A 683 12.39 17.56 -14.87
CA GLY A 683 13.24 17.42 -16.04
C GLY A 683 14.62 18.01 -15.78
N ALA A 684 15.64 17.40 -16.38
CA ALA A 684 17.03 17.88 -16.28
C ALA A 684 17.26 19.14 -17.13
N ASP A 685 16.44 19.35 -18.16
CA ASP A 685 16.59 20.45 -19.12
C ASP A 685 15.46 21.48 -19.01
N GLU A 686 15.86 22.74 -19.17
CA GLU A 686 14.99 23.87 -19.46
C GLU A 686 15.40 24.46 -20.81
N VAL A 687 14.48 24.47 -21.78
CA VAL A 687 14.73 24.94 -23.15
C VAL A 687 13.94 26.21 -23.40
N VAL A 688 14.64 27.29 -23.77
CA VAL A 688 13.98 28.52 -24.22
C VAL A 688 13.41 28.28 -25.62
N TYR A 689 12.10 28.51 -25.77
CA TYR A 689 11.43 28.38 -27.05
C TYR A 689 11.65 29.64 -27.89
N GLU A 690 12.32 29.45 -29.02
CA GLU A 690 12.44 30.47 -30.06
C GLU A 690 11.41 30.15 -31.16
N ASP A 691 10.48 31.08 -31.38
CA ASP A 691 9.50 30.94 -32.46
C ASP A 691 10.21 31.18 -33.81
N PRO A 692 10.27 30.18 -34.71
CA PRO A 692 10.92 30.33 -36.01
C PRO A 692 10.27 31.41 -36.90
N ASP A 693 9.04 31.84 -36.58
CA ASP A 693 8.34 32.91 -37.31
C ASP A 693 8.62 34.31 -36.74
N VAL A 694 9.33 34.43 -35.61
CA VAL A 694 9.72 35.71 -34.99
C VAL A 694 11.15 36.08 -35.41
N LEU A 695 11.31 37.27 -35.97
CA LEU A 695 12.62 37.81 -36.35
C LEU A 695 13.30 38.43 -35.12
N HIS A 696 14.30 37.75 -34.59
CA HIS A 696 15.22 38.31 -33.60
C HIS A 696 16.26 39.19 -34.30
N GLU A 697 16.28 40.49 -34.02
CA GLU A 697 17.36 41.38 -34.48
C GLU A 697 18.65 40.97 -33.76
N THR A 698 19.52 40.23 -34.45
CA THR A 698 20.87 39.96 -33.96
C THR A 698 21.63 41.27 -33.85
N GLU A 699 22.01 41.68 -32.63
CA GLU A 699 23.03 42.72 -32.43
C GLU A 699 24.33 42.25 -33.12
N THR A 700 24.61 42.80 -34.28
CA THR A 700 25.88 42.65 -34.97
C THR A 700 26.99 43.28 -34.13
N GLU A 701 27.91 42.47 -33.61
CA GLU A 701 29.21 42.94 -33.14
C GLU A 701 29.88 43.78 -34.25
N GLU A 702 30.30 45.00 -33.90
CA GLU A 702 31.01 45.90 -34.81
C GLU A 702 32.34 45.27 -35.29
N PRO A 703 32.61 45.25 -36.61
CA PRO A 703 33.91 44.81 -37.10
C PRO A 703 34.96 45.90 -36.87
N THR A 704 36.07 45.51 -36.27
CA THR A 704 37.26 46.33 -36.05
C THR A 704 37.86 46.80 -37.38
N GLU A 705 38.24 48.09 -37.44
CA GLU A 705 38.86 48.75 -38.60
C GLU A 705 40.10 48.00 -39.13
N THR A 706 40.12 47.72 -40.44
CA THR A 706 41.34 47.43 -41.21
C THR A 706 41.71 48.62 -42.09
N THR A 707 42.93 49.12 -41.92
CA THR A 707 43.56 50.15 -42.76
C THR A 707 44.20 49.56 -44.02
N GLU A 708 44.19 50.39 -45.07
CA GLU A 708 44.67 50.28 -46.46
C GLU A 708 45.97 49.46 -46.69
N THR A 709 46.20 48.78 -47.83
CA THR A 709 46.65 49.41 -49.09
C THR A 709 46.77 48.44 -50.29
N THR A 710 46.17 48.84 -51.43
CA THR A 710 46.62 48.82 -52.85
C THR A 710 47.44 47.69 -53.52
N ALA A 711 46.87 47.20 -54.65
CA ALA A 711 47.40 47.23 -56.04
C ALA A 711 48.09 45.99 -56.73
N VAL A 712 47.26 45.27 -57.54
CA VAL A 712 47.42 44.75 -58.95
C VAL A 712 48.54 43.69 -59.31
N PRO A 713 48.53 43.00 -60.49
CA PRO A 713 48.03 41.62 -60.70
C PRO A 713 49.03 40.59 -61.34
N ASN A 714 48.76 39.28 -61.15
CA ASN A 714 48.91 38.05 -62.00
C ASN A 714 50.11 37.86 -63.01
N PRO A 715 50.36 36.66 -63.61
CA PRO A 715 50.64 35.29 -63.15
C PRO A 715 51.95 34.69 -63.78
N ALA A 716 52.39 33.48 -63.38
CA ALA A 716 53.17 32.47 -64.16
C ALA A 716 53.77 31.41 -63.19
N SER A 717 53.42 30.12 -63.24
CA SER A 717 53.84 29.02 -64.15
C SER A 717 54.99 28.14 -63.59
N THR A 718 55.06 26.90 -64.08
CA THR A 718 56.08 25.80 -63.90
C THR A 718 55.86 24.86 -62.70
N TRP A 719 55.47 23.58 -62.87
CA TRP A 719 56.01 22.38 -63.55
C TRP A 719 56.99 21.53 -62.70
N ASN A 720 56.59 20.26 -62.50
CA ASN A 720 57.39 19.02 -62.37
C ASN A 720 58.31 18.78 -61.15
N ILE A 721 58.70 17.56 -60.73
CA ILE A 721 58.39 16.11 -60.89
C ILE A 721 59.36 15.42 -59.89
N ASP A 722 58.99 14.28 -59.28
CA ASP A 722 59.78 13.02 -59.12
C ASP A 722 59.22 12.15 -57.98
N MET A 723 58.61 10.97 -58.26
CA MET A 723 59.19 9.60 -58.30
C MET A 723 59.61 9.07 -56.90
N LYS A 724 59.36 7.84 -56.42
CA LYS A 724 58.85 6.50 -56.85
C LYS A 724 58.61 5.74 -55.50
N SER A 725 57.56 4.97 -55.19
CA SER A 725 56.97 3.72 -55.73
C SER A 725 57.85 2.46 -55.73
N SER A 726 57.41 1.40 -55.02
CA SER A 726 57.42 -0.06 -55.34
C SER A 726 57.09 -0.84 -54.05
N GLU A 727 56.36 -1.95 -53.97
CA GLU A 727 55.68 -2.92 -54.87
C GLU A 727 54.73 -3.74 -53.92
N THR A 728 53.42 -3.92 -54.13
CA THR A 728 52.64 -4.89 -54.98
C THR A 728 53.03 -6.36 -54.85
N THR A 729 52.12 -7.26 -54.45
CA THR A 729 51.25 -8.14 -55.30
C THR A 729 50.43 -9.06 -54.35
N GLU A 730 49.28 -9.70 -54.64
CA GLU A 730 48.53 -10.01 -55.85
C GLU A 730 47.08 -10.44 -55.52
N THR A 731 46.23 -10.37 -56.53
CA THR A 731 44.77 -10.57 -56.58
C THR A 731 44.39 -12.02 -56.95
N LYS A 732 43.17 -12.46 -56.60
CA LYS A 732 42.36 -13.34 -57.48
C LYS A 732 40.85 -13.20 -57.25
N SER A 733 40.17 -12.88 -58.36
CA SER A 733 38.74 -12.94 -58.69
C SER A 733 38.24 -14.40 -58.74
N SER A 734 36.98 -14.81 -58.89
CA SER A 734 35.67 -14.28 -59.30
C SER A 734 34.66 -15.44 -59.15
N GLU A 735 33.36 -15.20 -58.90
CA GLU A 735 32.25 -15.64 -59.79
C GLU A 735 30.87 -15.29 -59.21
N ASN A 736 30.02 -14.74 -60.10
CA ASN A 736 28.62 -14.37 -59.92
C ASN A 736 27.70 -15.60 -59.98
N THR A 737 26.52 -15.50 -59.36
CA THR A 737 25.28 -16.03 -59.96
C THR A 737 24.06 -15.20 -59.53
N GLU A 738 23.37 -14.61 -60.52
CA GLU A 738 22.04 -13.99 -60.43
C GLU A 738 20.97 -15.07 -60.20
N THR A 739 19.90 -14.86 -59.44
CA THR A 739 18.52 -14.45 -59.82
C THR A 739 17.62 -14.86 -58.63
N LYS A 740 16.49 -14.27 -58.22
CA LYS A 740 15.36 -13.68 -58.96
C LYS A 740 14.45 -12.92 -57.96
N SER A 741 13.93 -11.78 -58.40
CA SER A 741 12.87 -11.00 -57.76
C SER A 741 11.47 -11.38 -58.29
N SER A 742 10.50 -11.57 -57.40
CA SER A 742 9.02 -11.54 -57.57
C SER A 742 8.43 -12.14 -56.28
N GLU A 743 7.39 -11.65 -55.61
CA GLU A 743 6.18 -10.97 -56.06
C GLU A 743 5.51 -10.35 -54.82
N ASN A 744 5.09 -9.09 -54.91
CA ASN A 744 4.07 -8.50 -54.05
C ASN A 744 2.71 -9.09 -54.44
N THR A 745 1.89 -9.44 -53.45
CA THR A 745 0.45 -9.62 -53.69
C THR A 745 -0.33 -8.98 -52.55
N GLU A 746 -1.06 -7.93 -52.90
CA GLU A 746 -2.13 -7.33 -52.11
C GLU A 746 -3.27 -8.31 -51.86
N THR A 747 -3.90 -8.22 -50.69
CA THR A 747 -5.33 -8.44 -50.38
C THR A 747 -5.44 -8.40 -48.84
N LYS A 748 -6.44 -7.84 -48.16
CA LYS A 748 -7.56 -6.97 -48.49
C LYS A 748 -8.07 -6.45 -47.14
N SER A 749 -8.11 -5.13 -46.92
CA SER A 749 -8.93 -4.54 -45.86
C SER A 749 -10.40 -4.72 -46.21
N SER A 750 -11.17 -5.40 -45.36
CA SER A 750 -12.63 -5.43 -45.47
C SER A 750 -13.23 -4.32 -44.61
N GLU A 751 -13.81 -3.32 -45.26
CA GLU A 751 -14.77 -2.39 -44.67
C GLU A 751 -16.15 -3.05 -44.47
N ASN A 752 -16.84 -2.53 -43.45
CA ASN A 752 -18.29 -2.46 -43.25
C ASN A 752 -19.09 -3.73 -42.96
N THR A 753 -19.73 -3.77 -41.79
CA THR A 753 -21.20 -3.69 -41.72
C THR A 753 -21.68 -3.09 -40.39
N GLU A 754 -22.19 -1.85 -40.43
CA GLU A 754 -23.23 -1.40 -39.49
C GLU A 754 -24.50 -2.23 -39.76
N VAL A 755 -25.07 -2.85 -38.73
CA VAL A 755 -26.45 -3.33 -38.76
C VAL A 755 -27.21 -2.75 -37.57
N LYS A 756 -28.13 -1.84 -37.89
CA LYS A 756 -29.29 -1.48 -37.05
C LYS A 756 -30.45 -2.41 -37.38
N SER A 757 -31.06 -3.02 -36.35
CA SER A 757 -32.51 -3.30 -36.21
C SER A 757 -32.71 -4.14 -34.94
N SER A 758 -33.25 -3.62 -33.84
CA SER A 758 -34.68 -3.63 -33.50
C SER A 758 -35.35 -5.01 -33.61
N GLU A 759 -35.75 -5.61 -32.50
CA GLU A 759 -37.16 -5.89 -32.20
C GLU A 759 -37.36 -6.49 -30.80
N ASN A 760 -38.45 -6.03 -30.18
CA ASN A 760 -39.03 -6.53 -28.94
C ASN A 760 -39.28 -8.04 -28.98
N THR A 761 -39.12 -8.70 -27.84
CA THR A 761 -39.98 -9.83 -27.51
C THR A 761 -40.32 -9.78 -26.03
N GLU A 762 -41.52 -9.26 -25.73
CA GLU A 762 -42.24 -9.60 -24.51
C GLU A 762 -42.63 -11.10 -24.55
N THR A 763 -42.47 -11.79 -23.43
CA THR A 763 -43.30 -12.89 -22.87
C THR A 763 -42.42 -13.69 -21.89
N LYS A 764 -42.84 -14.19 -20.74
CA LYS A 764 -44.08 -14.12 -19.96
C LYS A 764 -43.72 -14.60 -18.54
N SER A 765 -44.36 -14.03 -17.54
CA SER A 765 -44.49 -14.57 -16.20
C SER A 765 -45.21 -15.93 -16.18
N SER A 766 -44.70 -16.87 -15.38
CA SER A 766 -45.46 -17.95 -14.71
C SER A 766 -44.50 -18.60 -13.69
N GLU A 767 -44.67 -18.34 -12.40
CA GLU A 767 -45.49 -19.10 -11.44
C GLU A 767 -44.69 -20.17 -10.67
N ASN A 768 -44.64 -19.96 -9.35
CA ASN A 768 -44.67 -20.92 -8.25
C ASN A 768 -44.23 -22.36 -8.51
N THR A 769 -43.26 -22.81 -7.71
CA THR A 769 -43.34 -24.15 -7.12
C THR A 769 -42.85 -24.12 -5.67
N GLU A 770 -43.79 -24.19 -4.74
CA GLU A 770 -43.55 -24.65 -3.36
C GLU A 770 -43.21 -26.14 -3.39
N ILE A 771 -42.10 -26.57 -2.78
CA ILE A 771 -42.01 -27.93 -2.21
C ILE A 771 -41.38 -27.88 -0.81
N LYS A 772 -42.24 -28.32 0.11
CA LYS A 772 -42.13 -28.74 1.51
C LYS A 772 -40.77 -29.26 2.03
N SER A 773 -40.43 -28.72 3.20
CA SER A 773 -40.03 -29.38 4.45
C SER A 773 -39.85 -30.92 4.44
N SER A 774 -38.67 -31.35 4.89
CA SER A 774 -38.53 -32.61 5.63
C SER A 774 -37.62 -32.40 6.85
N GLU A 775 -38.09 -32.91 7.99
CA GLU A 775 -37.49 -32.85 9.31
C GLU A 775 -36.42 -33.93 9.50
N ASN A 776 -35.49 -33.61 10.40
CA ASN A 776 -34.77 -34.48 11.33
C ASN A 776 -33.92 -35.64 10.81
N THR A 777 -32.61 -35.55 11.11
CA THR A 777 -31.94 -36.68 11.77
C THR A 777 -30.90 -36.17 12.77
N GLU A 778 -31.14 -36.42 14.05
CA GLU A 778 -30.18 -36.29 15.13
C GLU A 778 -29.00 -37.25 14.91
N THR A 779 -27.78 -36.77 15.08
CA THR A 779 -26.62 -37.65 15.32
C THR A 779 -25.87 -37.15 16.55
N LYS A 780 -25.86 -37.97 17.59
CA LYS A 780 -25.05 -37.81 18.80
C LYS A 780 -23.58 -38.03 18.43
N SER A 781 -22.71 -37.06 18.72
CA SER A 781 -21.27 -37.26 18.80
C SER A 781 -20.82 -37.26 20.28
N SER A 782 -20.03 -38.26 20.60
CA SER A 782 -19.40 -38.58 21.86
C SER A 782 -18.39 -37.55 22.33
N GLU A 783 -18.32 -37.38 23.65
CA GLU A 783 -17.24 -36.72 24.38
C GLU A 783 -15.89 -37.42 24.12
N THR A 784 -14.85 -36.63 23.82
CA THR A 784 -13.48 -36.97 24.14
C THR A 784 -12.72 -35.71 24.56
N THR A 785 -12.30 -35.74 25.81
CA THR A 785 -11.33 -34.87 26.48
C THR A 785 -9.93 -35.03 25.88
N SER A 786 -9.21 -33.94 25.64
CA SER A 786 -7.75 -33.92 25.78
C SER A 786 -7.25 -32.53 26.18
N ASP A 787 -6.56 -32.54 27.32
CA ASP A 787 -5.81 -31.46 27.96
C ASP A 787 -4.59 -31.00 27.14
N THR A 788 -4.41 -29.67 27.16
CA THR A 788 -3.17 -28.93 27.49
C THR A 788 -1.85 -29.23 26.76
N LEU A 789 -1.31 -28.22 26.07
CA LEU A 789 0.07 -27.75 26.20
C LEU A 789 0.14 -26.28 25.72
N GLY A 790 0.43 -25.39 26.66
CA GLY A 790 0.45 -23.94 26.50
C GLY A 790 1.84 -23.40 26.19
N ARG A 791 1.82 -22.37 25.33
CA ARG A 791 2.89 -21.44 24.96
C ARG A 791 3.31 -20.55 26.12
#